data_AF-A0A820WKA8-F1
#
_entry.id   AF-A0A820WKA8-F1
#
_cell.length_a   1.000
_cell.length_b   1.000
_cell.length_c   1.000
_cell.angle_alpha   90.00
_cell.angle_beta   90.00
_cell.angle_gamma   90.00
#
_symmetry.space_group_name_H-M   'P 1'
#
loop_
_entity.id
_entity.type
_entity.pdbx_description
1 polymer ?
#
loop_
_entity_poly.entity_id
_entity_poly.type
_entity_poly.pdbx_seq_one_letter_code
_entity_poly.pdbx_strand_id
1 'polypeptide(L)'
;MSLCLKLRLITSSRNRLLSTAQSLCYLNVHGGDLLLFECSSKNPICCISGRTFSQYKFPQQQEQQRSLLQQMTEKDKLEEKVRQMQQQKEEFKKKLRILFLTNAHNSMSQAAYLMLTEMGHIVMVELALSSEQMEQIATELKPELIICPFLTKVVPESLHTKFKTMIVHPGIVGDRGIHSLDWALMEGQKEWGVTVMEAATEMDSGPIFATENFPLDTLLPSELTKSKVYRNQVVPAALKAIQRAVINFIEQIEPIPLDYSDPSIKGTLKPTMKQSQCAINWEEDDARTVIRKISSRDSNPGLLDSVLFGERMYLYGAHIENLITIPPNTPSKQLLGQRDSAILVSCNGGKEAVWITHMKRATNNSFKLPSTMLLESDRLGTLPILATNFTTIPTNTTFNEVYYEQKGNVVYLHFTFYNGAMSTAQCQRLLQALHEITQIDSAKVIILCGGSTYFSNGIHLNVIEAAKNQYNESWANINAMNDIILKIMSITNKLTISALQGSAGAGGVMLTLAADYIYATAKTILNPHYRTMGLFGSEYWTYNLPRRIGYTYAREITEACQPILPKKAKEIRLINGVLTETGNEMLEKIHDIANLLLSSHKYDNLIKNKQKKCGTLFYDKLAACRSTELAKMTENFQSAAYRTARHAFVHKLSPFITPWHIKRLGRNRAIRVDGNKISSYFQTKIGLEIKSLHASVIEAGLPRRLPGLACLLVDTICVEKDVDGLHSLQLADLISSPTSSSSSTSFIACTVRGILEILQLYDVKLSGKVACIVGASKTVGLPLSLALSSRGSTVTMCTVQTNDIQAKVEFADLVIACAGVAHVVKADWIKPGAIVIDAGITVLEDVATGKIKILGDVEQTDTFWQRASLVTPVPGGVGPITVAMLLQNTLDAYKVRVTKQILEAKNQ
;
A
#
# COMPACT_ATOMS: atom_id res chain seq x y z
N MET A 1 -3.68 -34.48 36.55
CA MET A 1 -3.13 -33.35 37.34
C MET A 1 -1.60 -33.26 37.34
N SER A 2 -0.83 -34.36 37.42
CA SER A 2 0.65 -34.29 37.27
C SER A 2 1.14 -33.90 35.85
N LEU A 3 0.29 -34.03 34.82
CA LEU A 3 0.61 -33.63 33.44
C LEU A 3 0.36 -32.14 33.12
N CYS A 4 -0.45 -31.43 33.92
CA CYS A 4 -0.72 -29.99 33.71
C CYS A 4 0.32 -29.08 34.38
N LEU A 5 1.11 -29.60 35.35
CA LEU A 5 2.22 -28.85 35.95
C LEU A 5 3.53 -28.95 35.14
N LYS A 6 3.72 -29.98 34.30
CA LYS A 6 4.89 -30.09 33.41
C LYS A 6 4.79 -29.22 32.14
N LEU A 7 3.60 -28.76 31.76
CA LEU A 7 3.42 -27.88 30.58
C LEU A 7 3.52 -26.37 30.88
N ARG A 8 3.63 -25.96 32.15
CA ARG A 8 3.93 -24.56 32.51
C ARG A 8 5.42 -24.22 32.58
N LEU A 9 6.31 -25.22 32.51
CA LEU A 9 7.76 -25.01 32.58
C LEU A 9 8.48 -25.06 31.22
N ILE A 10 7.76 -25.23 30.11
CA ILE A 10 8.36 -25.28 28.75
C ILE A 10 7.96 -24.05 27.89
N THR A 11 7.27 -23.06 28.45
CA THR A 11 6.92 -21.81 27.75
C THR A 11 7.60 -20.54 28.28
N SER A 12 8.52 -20.64 29.26
CA SER A 12 9.28 -19.48 29.75
C SER A 12 10.65 -19.29 29.10
N SER A 13 11.04 -20.12 28.13
CA SER A 13 12.36 -20.02 27.50
C SER A 13 12.36 -20.46 26.04
N ARG A 14 11.79 -19.62 25.16
CA ARG A 14 12.20 -19.40 23.74
C ARG A 14 11.23 -18.45 23.03
N ASN A 15 11.25 -17.18 23.44
CA ASN A 15 10.70 -16.06 22.64
C ASN A 15 11.76 -15.57 21.64
N ARG A 16 12.16 -16.41 20.69
CA ARG A 16 12.90 -16.03 19.48
C ARG A 16 12.54 -17.01 18.37
N LEU A 17 12.14 -16.47 17.21
CA LEU A 17 11.83 -17.13 15.92
C LEU A 17 10.37 -17.50 15.62
N LEU A 18 9.46 -16.51 15.53
CA LEU A 18 8.18 -16.67 14.81
C LEU A 18 7.69 -15.29 14.28
N SER A 19 8.01 -14.93 13.03
CA SER A 19 7.36 -13.79 12.35
C SER A 19 7.43 -13.83 10.81
N THR A 20 7.33 -15.01 10.19
CA THR A 20 7.27 -15.13 8.72
C THR A 20 6.24 -16.18 8.29
N ALA A 21 5.09 -15.74 7.76
CA ALA A 21 4.12 -16.60 7.07
C ALA A 21 3.29 -15.79 6.05
N GLN A 22 3.60 -15.95 4.75
CA GLN A 22 2.85 -15.47 3.55
C GLN A 22 2.51 -16.73 2.71
N SER A 23 1.23 -17.12 2.62
CA SER A 23 0.18 -16.88 1.58
C SER A 23 0.06 -17.98 0.51
N LEU A 24 -1.18 -18.44 0.26
CA LEU A 24 -1.60 -19.31 -0.85
C LEU A 24 -2.22 -18.44 -1.97
N CYS A 25 -1.90 -18.71 -3.24
CA CYS A 25 -2.45 -18.00 -4.41
C CYS A 25 -3.56 -18.82 -5.10
N TYR A 26 -4.73 -18.21 -5.30
CA TYR A 26 -5.89 -18.77 -6.01
C TYR A 26 -6.06 -18.06 -7.35
N LEU A 27 -6.37 -18.79 -8.41
CA LEU A 27 -6.85 -18.26 -9.69
C LEU A 27 -8.31 -18.68 -9.86
N ASN A 28 -9.25 -17.74 -10.01
CA ASN A 28 -10.63 -18.06 -10.37
C ASN A 28 -10.96 -17.34 -11.68
N VAL A 29 -11.46 -18.08 -12.66
CA VAL A 29 -11.95 -17.51 -13.92
C VAL A 29 -13.46 -17.58 -13.86
N HIS A 30 -14.14 -16.43 -13.90
CA HIS A 30 -15.58 -16.36 -14.14
C HIS A 30 -15.82 -15.16 -15.06
N GLY A 31 -16.49 -15.38 -16.20
CA GLY A 31 -16.99 -14.29 -17.05
C GLY A 31 -16.00 -13.64 -18.04
N GLY A 32 -14.77 -14.15 -18.17
CA GLY A 32 -13.79 -13.62 -19.13
C GLY A 32 -12.68 -12.75 -18.52
N ASP A 33 -12.70 -12.53 -17.21
CA ASP A 33 -11.64 -11.85 -16.47
C ASP A 33 -10.83 -12.83 -15.60
N LEU A 34 -9.51 -12.62 -15.57
CA LEU A 34 -8.53 -13.43 -14.84
C LEU A 34 -8.30 -12.82 -13.45
N LEU A 35 -8.73 -13.49 -12.37
CA LEU A 35 -8.59 -12.99 -10.99
C LEU A 35 -7.63 -13.85 -10.16
N LEU A 36 -6.63 -13.20 -9.55
CA LEU A 36 -5.65 -13.77 -8.62
C LEU A 36 -6.00 -13.34 -7.18
N PHE A 37 -6.14 -14.28 -6.25
CA PHE A 37 -6.35 -13.99 -4.82
C PHE A 37 -5.21 -14.52 -3.97
N GLU A 38 -4.84 -13.75 -2.93
CA GLU A 38 -3.78 -14.09 -1.97
C GLU A 38 -4.36 -14.16 -0.54
N CYS A 39 -4.19 -15.27 0.20
CA CYS A 39 -4.72 -15.41 1.56
C CYS A 39 -3.65 -15.10 2.63
N SER A 40 -3.82 -14.02 3.41
CA SER A 40 -2.89 -13.58 4.46
C SER A 40 -3.31 -14.01 5.88
N SER A 41 -2.31 -14.44 6.66
CA SER A 41 -2.39 -15.20 7.91
C SER A 41 -2.72 -14.37 9.16
N LYS A 42 -3.90 -14.59 9.77
CA LYS A 42 -4.13 -14.52 11.23
C LYS A 42 -5.28 -15.48 11.61
N ASN A 43 -4.94 -16.61 12.25
CA ASN A 43 -5.78 -17.76 12.67
C ASN A 43 -6.28 -18.70 11.56
N PRO A 44 -5.70 -19.92 11.40
CA PRO A 44 -6.10 -20.88 10.36
C PRO A 44 -7.36 -21.72 10.70
N ILE A 45 -8.17 -21.38 11.71
CA ILE A 45 -9.32 -22.21 12.14
C ILE A 45 -10.67 -21.45 12.16
N CYS A 46 -10.72 -20.15 11.87
CA CYS A 46 -11.96 -19.37 12.00
C CYS A 46 -12.69 -19.05 10.69
N CYS A 47 -12.43 -19.78 9.61
CA CYS A 47 -13.17 -19.68 8.35
C CYS A 47 -14.00 -20.94 8.05
N ILE A 48 -14.61 -21.57 9.06
CA ILE A 48 -15.83 -22.36 8.90
C ILE A 48 -16.65 -22.19 10.20
N SER A 49 -17.87 -21.66 10.06
CA SER A 49 -18.99 -21.76 11.01
C SER A 49 -19.15 -20.73 12.17
N GLY A 50 -19.82 -19.60 11.91
CA GLY A 50 -20.29 -18.66 12.96
C GLY A 50 -21.61 -19.04 13.65
N ARG A 51 -21.61 -19.22 14.99
CA ARG A 51 -22.65 -18.90 16.01
C ARG A 51 -22.38 -19.56 17.39
N THR A 52 -22.74 -18.83 18.43
CA THR A 52 -22.50 -19.05 19.86
C THR A 52 -23.27 -20.23 20.46
N PHE A 53 -22.66 -20.93 21.41
CA PHE A 53 -23.34 -21.72 22.45
C PHE A 53 -22.85 -21.19 23.81
N SER A 54 -23.67 -20.32 24.40
CA SER A 54 -23.70 -20.12 25.85
C SER A 54 -24.49 -21.27 26.49
N GLN A 55 -24.27 -21.50 27.78
CA GLN A 55 -24.88 -22.53 28.64
C GLN A 55 -24.09 -23.84 28.72
N TYR A 56 -23.09 -23.88 29.61
CA TYR A 56 -22.86 -24.99 30.57
C TYR A 56 -21.99 -24.45 31.70
N LYS A 57 -22.58 -24.29 32.90
CA LYS A 57 -21.89 -24.10 34.17
C LYS A 57 -21.70 -25.48 34.78
N PHE A 58 -20.49 -25.86 35.22
CA PHE A 58 -20.36 -26.75 36.38
C PHE A 58 -19.14 -26.42 37.25
N PRO A 59 -19.28 -26.52 38.59
CA PRO A 59 -18.33 -26.04 39.58
C PRO A 59 -17.40 -27.15 40.08
N GLN A 60 -16.23 -26.75 40.58
CA GLN A 60 -15.41 -27.39 41.63
C GLN A 60 -13.93 -27.19 41.33
N GLN A 61 -13.41 -26.01 41.68
CA GLN A 61 -11.98 -25.80 41.92
C GLN A 61 -11.72 -24.50 42.71
N GLN A 62 -12.67 -24.05 43.54
CA GLN A 62 -12.56 -22.80 44.30
C GLN A 62 -11.91 -22.94 45.68
N GLU A 63 -11.60 -24.14 46.17
CA GLU A 63 -11.05 -24.30 47.52
C GLU A 63 -9.52 -24.30 47.59
N GLN A 64 -8.80 -24.63 46.51
CA GLN A 64 -7.33 -24.59 46.51
C GLN A 64 -6.73 -23.22 46.14
N GLN A 65 -7.53 -22.30 45.59
CA GLN A 65 -7.06 -20.96 45.22
C GLN A 65 -7.18 -19.95 46.37
N ARG A 66 -7.99 -20.24 47.40
CA ARG A 66 -8.23 -19.32 48.53
C ARG A 66 -7.09 -19.27 49.54
N SER A 67 -6.21 -20.27 49.62
CA SER A 67 -5.09 -20.25 50.57
C SER A 67 -3.84 -19.50 50.06
N LEU A 68 -3.75 -19.22 48.76
CA LEU A 68 -2.65 -18.45 48.15
C LEU A 68 -2.95 -16.94 48.04
N LEU A 69 -4.19 -16.52 48.26
CA LEU A 69 -4.65 -15.14 48.11
C LEU A 69 -4.53 -14.28 49.38
N GLN A 70 -4.09 -14.86 50.51
CA GLN A 70 -3.99 -14.15 51.79
C GLN A 70 -2.67 -13.38 51.98
N GLN A 71 -1.75 -13.37 51.01
CA GLN A 71 -0.49 -12.61 51.08
C GLN A 71 -0.16 -11.86 49.78
N MET A 72 -1.12 -11.14 49.19
CA MET A 72 -0.82 -10.19 48.11
C MET A 72 -0.34 -8.85 48.68
N THR A 73 0.84 -8.40 48.24
CA THR A 73 1.39 -7.09 48.65
C THR A 73 0.64 -5.92 47.98
N GLU A 74 0.75 -4.70 48.50
CA GLU A 74 0.09 -3.52 47.90
C GLU A 74 0.50 -3.26 46.44
N LYS A 75 1.74 -3.65 46.08
CA LYS A 75 2.25 -3.55 44.71
C LYS A 75 1.49 -4.47 43.75
N ASP A 76 1.18 -5.69 44.17
CA ASP A 76 0.43 -6.65 43.37
C ASP A 76 -1.01 -6.17 43.14
N LYS A 77 -1.62 -5.55 44.17
CA LYS A 77 -2.96 -4.95 44.07
C LYS A 77 -2.99 -3.76 43.11
N LEU A 78 -1.92 -2.97 43.05
CA LEU A 78 -1.80 -1.83 42.14
C LEU A 78 -1.57 -2.29 40.69
N GLU A 79 -0.70 -3.28 40.47
CA GLU A 79 -0.47 -3.88 39.15
C GLU A 79 -1.73 -4.55 38.59
N GLU A 80 -2.53 -5.20 39.46
CA GLU A 80 -3.80 -5.80 39.07
C GLU A 80 -4.88 -4.76 38.77
N LYS A 81 -4.94 -3.64 39.53
CA LYS A 81 -5.79 -2.49 39.18
C LYS A 81 -5.40 -1.85 37.85
N VAL A 82 -4.10 -1.71 37.58
CA VAL A 82 -3.60 -1.19 36.29
C VAL A 82 -3.96 -2.13 35.16
N ARG A 83 -3.83 -3.45 35.34
CA ARG A 83 -4.28 -4.45 34.36
C ARG A 83 -5.78 -4.42 34.14
N GLN A 84 -6.59 -4.28 35.19
CA GLN A 84 -8.05 -4.21 35.08
C GLN A 84 -8.49 -2.90 34.39
N MET A 85 -7.84 -1.76 34.68
CA MET A 85 -8.08 -0.51 33.96
C MET A 85 -7.63 -0.59 32.49
N GLN A 86 -6.52 -1.28 32.20
CA GLN A 86 -6.06 -1.50 30.82
C GLN A 86 -6.99 -2.46 30.06
N GLN A 87 -7.49 -3.51 30.71
CA GLN A 87 -8.49 -4.43 30.14
C GLN A 87 -9.84 -3.73 29.93
N GLN A 88 -10.30 -2.90 30.87
CA GLN A 88 -11.51 -2.07 30.67
C GLN A 88 -11.34 -1.02 29.55
N LYS A 89 -10.13 -0.47 29.35
CA LYS A 89 -9.81 0.42 28.21
C LYS A 89 -9.77 -0.31 26.86
N GLU A 90 -9.41 -1.60 26.85
CA GLU A 90 -9.38 -2.45 25.64
C GLU A 90 -10.76 -2.99 25.28
N GLU A 91 -11.65 -3.24 26.26
CA GLU A 91 -13.00 -3.79 26.05
C GLU A 91 -13.99 -2.81 25.37
N PHE A 92 -13.68 -1.51 25.31
CA PHE A 92 -14.63 -0.47 24.85
C PHE A 92 -14.35 0.18 23.49
N LYS A 93 -13.34 -0.24 22.71
CA LYS A 93 -13.11 0.36 21.38
C LYS A 93 -14.07 -0.20 20.34
N LYS A 94 -15.24 0.43 20.19
CA LYS A 94 -16.18 0.18 19.07
C LYS A 94 -15.41 0.29 17.75
N LYS A 95 -15.28 -0.84 17.06
CA LYS A 95 -14.60 -0.92 15.77
C LYS A 95 -15.54 -0.52 14.64
N LEU A 96 -15.43 0.72 14.18
CA LEU A 96 -16.20 1.24 13.04
C LEU A 96 -15.73 0.72 11.68
N ARG A 97 -16.68 0.58 10.76
CA ARG A 97 -16.49 0.51 9.30
C ARG A 97 -16.63 1.90 8.69
N ILE A 98 -15.51 2.48 8.31
CA ILE A 98 -15.40 3.86 7.81
C ILE A 98 -15.14 3.84 6.30
N LEU A 99 -15.94 4.58 5.53
CA LEU A 99 -15.71 4.81 4.10
C LEU A 99 -15.13 6.20 3.89
N PHE A 100 -13.98 6.28 3.21
CA PHE A 100 -13.43 7.52 2.71
C PHE A 100 -13.93 7.76 1.29
N LEU A 101 -14.56 8.92 1.09
CA LEU A 101 -14.83 9.45 -0.25
C LEU A 101 -13.89 10.64 -0.49
N THR A 102 -13.02 10.52 -1.49
CA THR A 102 -12.02 11.56 -1.75
C THR A 102 -11.74 11.78 -3.23
N ASN A 103 -11.46 13.00 -3.65
CA ASN A 103 -11.05 13.27 -5.05
C ASN A 103 -9.73 12.59 -5.42
N ALA A 104 -8.83 12.44 -4.46
CA ALA A 104 -7.53 11.80 -4.64
C ALA A 104 -7.04 11.26 -3.31
N HIS A 105 -6.37 10.11 -3.32
CA HIS A 105 -5.73 9.59 -2.12
C HIS A 105 -4.44 10.38 -1.79
N ASN A 106 -4.61 11.65 -1.43
CA ASN A 106 -3.58 12.64 -1.15
C ASN A 106 -2.96 12.45 0.25
N SER A 107 -2.05 13.35 0.66
CA SER A 107 -1.38 13.27 1.97
C SER A 107 -2.34 13.22 3.16
N MET A 108 -3.44 13.99 3.14
CA MET A 108 -4.39 14.04 4.25
C MET A 108 -5.14 12.71 4.38
N SER A 109 -5.71 12.23 3.27
CA SER A 109 -6.44 10.97 3.26
C SER A 109 -5.54 9.77 3.55
N GLN A 110 -4.29 9.75 3.08
CA GLN A 110 -3.31 8.71 3.44
C GLN A 110 -3.01 8.71 4.94
N ALA A 111 -2.71 9.89 5.52
CA ALA A 111 -2.40 9.97 6.94
C ALA A 111 -3.62 9.60 7.82
N ALA A 112 -4.82 10.07 7.45
CA ALA A 112 -6.05 9.75 8.18
C ALA A 112 -6.40 8.26 8.07
N TYR A 113 -6.19 7.65 6.90
CA TYR A 113 -6.37 6.21 6.69
C TYR A 113 -5.47 5.40 7.62
N LEU A 114 -4.17 5.74 7.67
CA LEU A 114 -3.21 5.05 8.53
C LEU A 114 -3.53 5.24 10.02
N MET A 115 -3.84 6.47 10.43
CA MET A 115 -4.21 6.79 11.82
C MET A 115 -5.44 6.00 12.29
N LEU A 116 -6.53 6.02 11.52
CA LEU A 116 -7.77 5.33 11.88
C LEU A 116 -7.62 3.80 11.84
N THR A 117 -6.78 3.29 10.93
CA THR A 117 -6.44 1.86 10.88
C THR A 117 -5.61 1.45 12.11
N GLU A 118 -4.65 2.28 12.56
CA GLU A 118 -3.91 2.07 13.80
C GLU A 118 -4.81 2.12 15.04
N MET A 119 -5.88 2.93 15.01
CA MET A 119 -6.92 2.95 16.05
C MET A 119 -7.80 1.69 16.07
N GLY A 120 -7.68 0.81 15.08
CA GLY A 120 -8.37 -0.47 14.98
C GLY A 120 -9.60 -0.47 14.07
N HIS A 121 -9.95 0.66 13.44
CA HIS A 121 -11.08 0.77 12.52
C HIS A 121 -10.84 0.05 11.19
N ILE A 122 -11.93 -0.30 10.50
CA ILE A 122 -11.88 -0.80 9.11
C ILE A 122 -12.10 0.41 8.20
N VAL A 123 -11.05 0.89 7.56
CA VAL A 123 -11.13 2.02 6.64
C VAL A 123 -11.09 1.53 5.19
N MET A 124 -12.10 1.91 4.42
CA MET A 124 -12.23 1.64 2.98
C MET A 124 -12.04 2.97 2.26
N VAL A 125 -11.31 3.01 1.15
CA VAL A 125 -11.02 4.26 0.42
C VAL A 125 -11.52 4.14 -1.02
N GLU A 126 -12.34 5.11 -1.43
CA GLU A 126 -12.91 5.20 -2.77
C GLU A 126 -12.76 6.61 -3.32
N LEU A 127 -12.46 6.70 -4.62
CA LEU A 127 -12.37 7.99 -5.29
C LEU A 127 -13.77 8.52 -5.61
N ALA A 128 -13.99 9.81 -5.35
CA ALA A 128 -15.24 10.50 -5.64
C ALA A 128 -15.33 10.88 -7.13
N LEU A 129 -15.53 9.89 -8.02
CA LEU A 129 -15.54 10.12 -9.47
C LEU A 129 -16.89 10.64 -9.99
N SER A 130 -18.02 10.15 -9.49
CA SER A 130 -19.36 10.70 -9.77
C SER A 130 -20.31 10.55 -8.58
N SER A 131 -21.39 11.32 -8.57
CA SER A 131 -22.45 11.21 -7.55
C SER A 131 -23.06 9.82 -7.51
N GLU A 132 -23.41 9.26 -8.68
CA GLU A 132 -23.98 7.92 -8.82
C GLU A 132 -23.04 6.84 -8.26
N GLN A 133 -21.73 6.97 -8.54
CA GLN A 133 -20.74 6.01 -8.04
C GLN A 133 -20.59 6.10 -6.52
N MET A 134 -20.58 7.30 -5.95
CA MET A 134 -20.52 7.49 -4.48
C MET A 134 -21.72 6.81 -3.79
N GLU A 135 -22.92 6.99 -4.34
CA GLU A 135 -24.16 6.37 -3.82
C GLU A 135 -24.16 4.84 -3.94
N GLN A 136 -23.76 4.33 -5.10
CA GLN A 136 -23.68 2.89 -5.36
C GLN A 136 -22.72 2.23 -4.38
N ILE A 137 -21.51 2.78 -4.24
CA ILE A 137 -20.46 2.26 -3.35
C ILE A 137 -20.91 2.31 -1.89
N ALA A 138 -21.47 3.42 -1.41
CA ALA A 138 -21.91 3.50 -0.03
C ALA A 138 -23.06 2.52 0.26
N THR A 139 -23.97 2.33 -0.70
CA THR A 139 -25.06 1.35 -0.59
C THR A 139 -24.55 -0.09 -0.56
N GLU A 140 -23.54 -0.41 -1.36
CA GLU A 140 -22.89 -1.72 -1.39
C GLU A 140 -22.12 -2.00 -0.09
N LEU A 141 -21.27 -1.05 0.32
CA LEU A 141 -20.39 -1.22 1.46
C LEU A 141 -21.11 -1.09 2.81
N LYS A 142 -22.20 -0.32 2.87
CA LYS A 142 -22.95 -0.04 4.10
C LYS A 142 -22.02 0.40 5.25
N PRO A 143 -21.29 1.53 5.10
CA PRO A 143 -20.43 2.03 6.15
C PRO A 143 -21.24 2.52 7.35
N GLU A 144 -20.63 2.46 8.54
CA GLU A 144 -21.20 3.07 9.75
C GLU A 144 -20.93 4.58 9.79
N LEU A 145 -19.85 5.01 9.13
CA LEU A 145 -19.45 6.40 9.05
C LEU A 145 -18.79 6.66 7.68
N ILE A 146 -19.15 7.75 7.03
CA ILE A 146 -18.46 8.27 5.85
C ILE A 146 -17.62 9.47 6.28
N ILE A 147 -16.37 9.53 5.86
CA ILE A 147 -15.49 10.69 6.07
C ILE A 147 -15.01 11.16 4.70
N CYS A 148 -15.02 12.46 4.46
CA CYS A 148 -14.55 13.09 3.24
C CYS A 148 -13.33 13.97 3.57
N PRO A 149 -12.09 13.40 3.63
CA PRO A 149 -10.90 14.16 4.01
C PRO A 149 -10.48 15.19 2.95
N PHE A 150 -10.84 14.96 1.69
CA PHE A 150 -10.51 15.87 0.60
C PHE A 150 -11.52 15.67 -0.52
N LEU A 151 -12.46 16.61 -0.62
CA LEU A 151 -13.55 16.57 -1.58
C LEU A 151 -13.72 17.94 -2.24
N THR A 152 -13.86 17.97 -3.57
CA THR A 152 -14.17 19.18 -4.34
C THR A 152 -15.56 19.13 -4.97
N LYS A 153 -16.26 18.02 -4.80
CA LYS A 153 -17.61 17.76 -5.31
C LYS A 153 -18.58 17.78 -4.14
N VAL A 154 -19.83 18.14 -4.40
CA VAL A 154 -20.88 18.07 -3.38
C VAL A 154 -21.21 16.60 -3.11
N VAL A 155 -21.36 16.25 -1.84
CA VAL A 155 -21.87 14.92 -1.46
C VAL A 155 -23.36 14.86 -1.79
N PRO A 156 -23.85 13.83 -2.50
CA PRO A 156 -25.26 13.73 -2.85
C PRO A 156 -26.16 13.73 -1.61
N GLU A 157 -27.32 14.41 -1.69
CA GLU A 157 -28.27 14.50 -0.58
C GLU A 157 -28.77 13.13 -0.12
N SER A 158 -29.07 12.26 -1.09
CA SER A 158 -29.39 10.84 -0.89
C SER A 158 -28.37 10.07 -0.05
N LEU A 159 -27.10 10.49 -0.08
CA LEU A 159 -26.00 9.83 0.62
C LEU A 159 -25.92 10.29 2.07
N HIS A 160 -25.86 11.60 2.29
CA HIS A 160 -25.66 12.14 3.65
C HIS A 160 -26.92 12.09 4.51
N THR A 161 -28.11 11.99 3.91
CA THR A 161 -29.35 11.69 4.63
C THR A 161 -29.42 10.24 5.10
N LYS A 162 -28.79 9.30 4.37
CA LYS A 162 -28.82 7.86 4.66
C LYS A 162 -27.66 7.38 5.54
N PHE A 163 -26.48 7.96 5.37
CA PHE A 163 -25.28 7.60 6.11
C PHE A 163 -24.72 8.83 6.80
N LYS A 164 -24.33 8.68 8.08
CA LYS A 164 -23.64 9.76 8.78
C LYS A 164 -22.35 10.08 8.02
N THR A 165 -22.25 11.32 7.55
CA THR A 165 -21.17 11.76 6.65
C THR A 165 -20.49 12.99 7.22
N MET A 166 -19.17 12.92 7.39
CA MET A 166 -18.35 14.00 7.91
C MET A 166 -17.49 14.61 6.80
N ILE A 167 -17.52 15.94 6.68
CA ILE A 167 -16.68 16.72 5.78
C ILE A 167 -15.53 17.33 6.58
N VAL A 168 -14.31 17.22 6.04
CA VAL A 168 -13.12 17.86 6.60
C VAL A 168 -12.88 19.16 5.86
N HIS A 169 -13.17 20.28 6.51
CA HIS A 169 -13.04 21.62 5.95
C HIS A 169 -11.74 22.28 6.41
N PRO A 170 -10.85 22.72 5.52
CA PRO A 170 -9.61 23.41 5.88
C PRO A 170 -9.86 24.88 6.24
N GLY A 171 -10.75 25.12 7.20
CA GLY A 171 -11.15 26.43 7.71
C GLY A 171 -11.50 26.40 9.20
N ILE A 172 -11.40 27.58 9.84
CA ILE A 172 -11.91 27.80 11.20
C ILE A 172 -13.44 27.65 11.24
N VAL A 173 -13.99 27.57 12.45
CA VAL A 173 -15.44 27.50 12.63
C VAL A 173 -16.14 28.68 11.95
N GLY A 174 -17.18 28.37 11.18
CA GLY A 174 -17.99 29.34 10.42
C GLY A 174 -17.41 29.73 9.06
N ASP A 175 -16.16 29.37 8.76
CA ASP A 175 -15.59 29.56 7.42
C ASP A 175 -16.24 28.56 6.46
N ARG A 176 -16.68 29.04 5.30
CA ARG A 176 -17.35 28.21 4.29
C ARG A 176 -16.85 28.56 2.89
N GLY A 177 -16.77 27.53 2.03
CA GLY A 177 -16.49 27.70 0.61
C GLY A 177 -15.22 26.99 0.12
N ILE A 178 -15.08 26.94 -1.21
CA ILE A 178 -14.10 26.07 -1.88
C ILE A 178 -12.65 26.60 -1.77
N HIS A 179 -12.48 27.89 -1.48
CA HIS A 179 -11.19 28.59 -1.53
C HIS A 179 -10.76 29.17 -0.16
N SER A 180 -11.12 28.50 0.93
CA SER A 180 -10.81 28.91 2.32
C SER A 180 -9.35 29.28 2.55
N LEU A 181 -8.42 28.39 2.22
CA LEU A 181 -7.00 28.63 2.45
C LEU A 181 -6.42 29.70 1.50
N ASP A 182 -6.98 29.83 0.29
CA ASP A 182 -6.62 30.90 -0.64
C ASP A 182 -6.98 32.28 -0.04
N TRP A 183 -8.18 32.42 0.52
CA TRP A 183 -8.63 33.63 1.19
C TRP A 183 -7.81 33.92 2.45
N ALA A 184 -7.59 32.92 3.30
CA ALA A 184 -6.81 33.10 4.53
C ALA A 184 -5.41 33.65 4.25
N LEU A 185 -4.73 33.12 3.22
CA LEU A 185 -3.40 33.59 2.82
C LEU A 185 -3.43 34.96 2.14
N MET A 186 -4.44 35.23 1.31
CA MET A 186 -4.57 36.51 0.63
C MET A 186 -4.86 37.65 1.60
N GLU A 187 -5.73 37.42 2.59
CA GLU A 187 -6.11 38.38 3.63
C GLU A 187 -5.07 38.52 4.74
N GLY A 188 -4.02 37.68 4.74
CA GLY A 188 -2.97 37.73 5.76
C GLY A 188 -3.46 37.34 7.15
N GLN A 189 -4.34 36.33 7.23
CA GLN A 189 -4.85 35.83 8.50
C GLN A 189 -3.71 35.28 9.37
N LYS A 190 -3.73 35.60 10.67
CA LYS A 190 -2.69 35.18 11.63
C LYS A 190 -2.95 33.82 12.27
N GLU A 191 -4.21 33.41 12.28
CA GLU A 191 -4.70 32.15 12.83
C GLU A 191 -5.64 31.52 11.81
N TRP A 192 -5.61 30.21 11.71
CA TRP A 192 -6.55 29.43 10.90
C TRP A 192 -6.87 28.11 11.58
N GLY A 193 -7.57 27.20 10.89
CA GLY A 193 -7.98 25.94 11.50
C GLY A 193 -8.51 24.92 10.52
N VAL A 194 -8.95 23.80 11.08
CA VAL A 194 -9.69 22.74 10.39
C VAL A 194 -10.94 22.45 11.19
N THR A 195 -12.07 22.35 10.50
CA THR A 195 -13.36 21.99 11.08
C THR A 195 -13.84 20.68 10.46
N VAL A 196 -14.24 19.73 11.29
CA VAL A 196 -14.91 18.49 10.88
C VAL A 196 -16.39 18.62 11.22
N MET A 197 -17.21 18.61 10.18
CA MET A 197 -18.65 18.90 10.28
C MET A 197 -19.47 17.83 9.57
N GLU A 198 -20.75 17.74 9.88
CA GLU A 198 -21.70 16.90 9.16
C GLU A 198 -21.95 17.46 7.75
N ALA A 199 -22.12 16.57 6.76
CA ALA A 199 -22.56 16.99 5.44
C ALA A 199 -24.00 17.50 5.49
N ALA A 200 -24.25 18.64 4.83
CA ALA A 200 -25.53 19.31 4.76
C ALA A 200 -25.80 19.78 3.32
N THR A 201 -27.07 20.10 3.03
CA THR A 201 -27.51 20.59 1.71
C THR A 201 -26.81 21.90 1.35
N GLU A 202 -26.67 22.82 2.31
CA GLU A 202 -25.85 24.01 2.16
C GLU A 202 -24.38 23.69 2.44
N MET A 203 -23.49 24.12 1.53
CA MET A 203 -22.04 23.89 1.62
C MET A 203 -21.47 24.38 2.95
N ASP A 204 -20.73 23.49 3.62
CA ASP A 204 -20.01 23.73 4.88
C ASP A 204 -20.87 24.34 6.01
N SER A 205 -22.18 24.06 6.02
CA SER A 205 -23.14 24.61 7.00
C SER A 205 -23.52 23.64 8.12
N GLY A 206 -23.09 22.38 8.02
CA GLY A 206 -23.57 21.33 8.92
C GLY A 206 -23.05 21.45 10.35
N PRO A 207 -23.71 20.76 11.31
CA PRO A 207 -23.25 20.69 12.69
C PRO A 207 -21.80 20.22 12.83
N ILE A 208 -21.08 20.77 13.80
CA ILE A 208 -19.63 20.60 13.97
C ILE A 208 -19.33 19.49 14.97
N PHE A 209 -18.58 18.48 14.53
CA PHE A 209 -18.10 17.39 15.37
C PHE A 209 -16.82 17.76 16.13
N ALA A 210 -15.89 18.43 15.46
CA ALA A 210 -14.62 18.83 16.06
C ALA A 210 -13.97 19.97 15.26
N THR A 211 -13.13 20.76 15.91
CA THR A 211 -12.29 21.77 15.29
C THR A 211 -10.88 21.70 15.88
N GLU A 212 -9.89 22.15 15.12
CA GLU A 212 -8.53 22.38 15.60
C GLU A 212 -7.91 23.60 14.90
N ASN A 213 -7.50 24.59 15.71
CA ASN A 213 -6.87 25.82 15.22
C ASN A 213 -5.34 25.73 15.22
N PHE A 214 -4.70 26.58 14.43
CA PHE A 214 -3.25 26.72 14.36
C PHE A 214 -2.84 28.13 13.91
N PRO A 215 -1.63 28.59 14.28
CA PRO A 215 -1.09 29.85 13.78
C PRO A 215 -0.73 29.75 12.28
N LEU A 216 -1.02 30.82 11.55
CA LEU A 216 -0.55 31.06 10.19
C LEU A 216 0.58 32.11 10.13
N ASP A 217 0.76 32.88 11.19
CA ASP A 217 1.75 33.97 11.21
C ASP A 217 3.18 33.39 11.16
N THR A 218 3.81 33.49 9.99
CA THR A 218 5.26 33.41 9.85
C THR A 218 5.72 34.74 9.27
N LEU A 219 6.93 35.17 9.63
CA LEU A 219 7.48 36.46 9.21
C LEU A 219 7.59 36.63 7.67
N LEU A 220 7.38 35.55 6.87
CA LEU A 220 7.68 35.51 5.44
C LEU A 220 6.60 34.83 4.57
N PRO A 221 6.04 35.57 3.59
CA PRO A 221 5.07 35.01 2.65
C PRO A 221 5.55 33.81 1.83
N SER A 222 6.86 33.70 1.51
CA SER A 222 7.43 32.59 0.72
C SER A 222 7.44 31.25 1.46
N GLU A 223 7.30 31.29 2.79
CA GLU A 223 7.14 30.10 3.63
C GLU A 223 5.68 29.66 3.76
N LEU A 224 4.74 30.54 3.41
CA LEU A 224 3.29 30.36 3.54
C LEU A 224 2.60 30.06 2.21
N THR A 225 3.22 29.28 1.33
CA THR A 225 2.49 28.80 0.15
C THR A 225 1.32 27.90 0.58
N LYS A 226 0.20 27.96 -0.13
CA LYS A 226 -0.99 27.18 0.18
C LYS A 226 -0.68 25.69 0.34
N SER A 227 0.17 25.14 -0.52
CA SER A 227 0.60 23.74 -0.44
C SER A 227 1.49 23.42 0.77
N LYS A 228 2.39 24.34 1.18
CA LYS A 228 3.17 24.21 2.41
C LYS A 228 2.25 24.23 3.63
N VAL A 229 1.36 25.22 3.71
CA VAL A 229 0.42 25.37 4.83
C VAL A 229 -0.54 24.17 4.94
N TYR A 230 -1.07 23.71 3.81
CA TYR A 230 -1.91 22.52 3.77
C TYR A 230 -1.20 21.30 4.36
N ARG A 231 0.08 21.10 4.08
CA ARG A 231 0.82 19.90 4.53
C ARG A 231 1.38 20.04 5.93
N ASN A 232 1.82 21.23 6.32
CA ASN A 232 2.55 21.44 7.56
C ASN A 232 1.64 21.81 8.73
N GLN A 233 0.50 22.45 8.48
CA GLN A 233 -0.44 22.90 9.51
C GLN A 233 -1.81 22.22 9.37
N VAL A 234 -2.42 22.29 8.17
CA VAL A 234 -3.78 21.75 7.96
C VAL A 234 -3.83 20.24 8.15
N VAL A 235 -2.91 19.46 7.56
CA VAL A 235 -2.92 17.99 7.71
C VAL A 235 -2.79 17.55 9.17
N PRO A 236 -1.80 18.01 9.97
CA PRO A 236 -1.74 17.67 11.39
C PRO A 236 -2.99 18.07 12.19
N ALA A 237 -3.54 19.27 11.94
CA ALA A 237 -4.76 19.73 12.60
C ALA A 237 -5.98 18.87 12.20
N ALA A 238 -6.10 18.52 10.92
CA ALA A 238 -7.15 17.65 10.41
C ALA A 238 -7.09 16.25 11.02
N LEU A 239 -5.90 15.67 11.22
CA LEU A 239 -5.78 14.37 11.88
C LEU A 239 -6.33 14.40 13.31
N LYS A 240 -5.99 15.44 14.08
CA LYS A 240 -6.53 15.63 15.44
C LYS A 240 -8.04 15.83 15.41
N ALA A 241 -8.54 16.69 14.52
CA ALA A 241 -9.96 16.98 14.40
C ALA A 241 -10.76 15.73 13.95
N ILE A 242 -10.26 14.97 12.97
CA ILE A 242 -10.87 13.70 12.52
C ILE A 242 -10.88 12.68 13.67
N GLN A 243 -9.75 12.54 14.38
CA GLN A 243 -9.66 11.63 15.53
C GLN A 243 -10.71 11.98 16.60
N ARG A 244 -10.81 13.27 16.95
CA ARG A 244 -11.80 13.77 17.92
C ARG A 244 -13.23 13.59 17.42
N ALA A 245 -13.50 13.87 16.15
CA ALA A 245 -14.82 13.67 15.54
C ALA A 245 -15.27 12.20 15.57
N VAL A 246 -14.36 11.27 15.27
CA VAL A 246 -14.63 9.83 15.35
C VAL A 246 -14.88 9.39 16.80
N ILE A 247 -14.11 9.90 17.76
CA ILE A 247 -14.34 9.64 19.20
C ILE A 247 -15.71 10.16 19.63
N ASN A 248 -16.02 11.42 19.32
CA ASN A 248 -17.31 12.03 19.62
C ASN A 248 -18.47 11.23 19.01
N PHE A 249 -18.32 10.72 17.78
CA PHE A 249 -19.32 9.85 17.15
C PHE A 249 -19.48 8.50 17.85
N ILE A 250 -18.40 7.89 18.34
CA ILE A 250 -18.46 6.63 19.10
C ILE A 250 -19.12 6.85 20.46
N GLU A 251 -18.79 7.96 21.12
CA GLU A 251 -19.31 8.36 22.43
C GLU A 251 -20.72 8.99 22.36
N GLN A 252 -21.28 9.13 21.15
CA GLN A 252 -22.59 9.73 20.89
C GLN A 252 -22.72 11.18 21.41
N ILE A 253 -21.62 11.91 21.39
CA ILE A 253 -21.60 13.36 21.65
C ILE A 253 -22.23 14.05 20.45
N GLU A 254 -23.30 14.82 20.69
CA GLU A 254 -23.99 15.54 19.62
C GLU A 254 -23.11 16.64 19.02
N PRO A 255 -23.09 16.79 17.68
CA PRO A 255 -22.36 17.87 17.03
C PRO A 255 -23.05 19.22 17.28
N ILE A 256 -22.26 20.28 17.38
CA ILE A 256 -22.74 21.61 17.74
C ILE A 256 -23.22 22.33 16.46
N PRO A 257 -24.49 22.78 16.37
CA PRO A 257 -24.96 23.56 15.23
C PRO A 257 -24.14 24.84 15.03
N LEU A 258 -23.93 25.24 13.79
CA LEU A 258 -23.27 26.50 13.48
C LEU A 258 -24.22 27.67 13.76
N ASP A 259 -23.82 28.57 14.66
CA ASP A 259 -24.57 29.77 15.04
C ASP A 259 -23.74 31.03 14.80
N TYR A 260 -24.09 31.82 13.77
CA TYR A 260 -23.42 33.07 13.45
C TYR A 260 -23.74 34.23 14.41
N SER A 261 -24.69 34.05 15.34
CA SER A 261 -24.96 35.03 16.40
C SER A 261 -23.95 34.95 17.53
N ASP A 262 -23.21 33.85 17.66
CA ASP A 262 -22.11 33.71 18.63
C ASP A 262 -20.90 34.53 18.18
N PRO A 263 -20.48 35.55 18.97
CA PRO A 263 -19.34 36.41 18.62
C PRO A 263 -18.00 35.68 18.60
N SER A 264 -17.92 34.45 19.10
CA SER A 264 -16.70 33.61 19.02
C SER A 264 -16.47 33.04 17.61
N ILE A 265 -17.52 33.00 16.77
CA ILE A 265 -17.45 32.50 15.39
C ILE A 265 -16.87 33.58 14.47
N LYS A 266 -15.59 33.42 14.13
CA LYS A 266 -14.85 34.37 13.27
C LYS A 266 -14.97 34.06 11.77
N GLY A 267 -15.29 32.83 11.41
CA GLY A 267 -15.38 32.41 10.01
C GLY A 267 -16.63 32.96 9.33
N THR A 268 -16.59 33.07 7.99
CA THR A 268 -17.71 33.55 7.18
C THR A 268 -17.80 32.77 5.87
N LEU A 269 -18.95 32.85 5.19
CA LEU A 269 -19.06 32.33 3.83
C LEU A 269 -18.23 33.19 2.86
N LYS A 270 -17.23 32.57 2.23
CA LYS A 270 -16.38 33.22 1.25
C LYS A 270 -16.78 32.82 -0.18
N PRO A 271 -16.88 33.78 -1.12
CA PRO A 271 -17.15 33.46 -2.51
C PRO A 271 -15.96 32.75 -3.16
N THR A 272 -16.22 32.05 -4.27
CA THR A 272 -15.15 31.48 -5.11
C THR A 272 -14.21 32.59 -5.59
N MET A 273 -12.94 32.53 -5.17
CA MET A 273 -11.91 33.51 -5.56
C MET A 273 -11.65 33.48 -7.08
N LYS A 274 -11.81 34.63 -7.73
CA LYS A 274 -11.53 34.85 -9.16
C LYS A 274 -10.07 35.23 -9.37
N GLN A 275 -9.49 34.86 -10.52
CA GLN A 275 -8.11 35.24 -10.87
C GLN A 275 -7.88 36.75 -10.88
N SER A 276 -8.90 37.55 -11.24
CA SER A 276 -8.81 39.02 -11.24
C SER A 276 -8.63 39.62 -9.84
N GLN A 277 -9.13 38.95 -8.79
CA GLN A 277 -9.02 39.44 -7.41
C GLN A 277 -7.61 39.25 -6.84
N CYS A 278 -6.82 38.36 -7.42
CA CYS A 278 -5.44 38.10 -7.04
C CYS A 278 -4.42 38.62 -8.08
N ALA A 279 -4.86 39.37 -9.09
CA ALA A 279 -3.99 39.88 -10.14
C ALA A 279 -2.84 40.72 -9.57
N ILE A 280 -1.63 40.50 -10.11
CA ILE A 280 -0.45 41.28 -9.74
C ILE A 280 -0.52 42.62 -10.46
N ASN A 281 -0.43 43.70 -9.70
CA ASN A 281 -0.06 45.00 -10.21
C ASN A 281 1.46 45.13 -10.07
N TRP A 282 2.21 44.79 -11.12
CA TRP A 282 3.67 44.79 -11.07
C TRP A 282 4.26 46.18 -10.76
N GLU A 283 3.51 47.25 -11.01
CA GLU A 283 3.93 48.62 -10.73
C GLU A 283 3.78 49.01 -9.26
N GLU A 284 2.71 48.56 -8.59
CA GLU A 284 2.37 49.00 -7.23
C GLU A 284 2.64 47.94 -6.15
N ASP A 285 2.56 46.65 -6.52
CA ASP A 285 2.76 45.57 -5.56
C ASP A 285 4.24 45.45 -5.18
N ASP A 286 4.53 45.57 -3.89
CA ASP A 286 5.82 45.19 -3.31
C ASP A 286 6.09 43.67 -3.44
N ALA A 287 7.35 43.26 -3.32
CA ALA A 287 7.75 41.86 -3.48
C ALA A 287 6.97 40.93 -2.53
N ARG A 288 6.70 41.40 -1.30
CA ARG A 288 5.92 40.64 -0.31
C ARG A 288 4.48 40.42 -0.77
N THR A 289 3.83 41.42 -1.35
CA THR A 289 2.47 41.34 -1.88
C THR A 289 2.41 40.44 -3.10
N VAL A 290 3.37 40.57 -4.03
CA VAL A 290 3.48 39.66 -5.19
C VAL A 290 3.63 38.21 -4.73
N ILE A 291 4.53 37.95 -3.78
CA ILE A 291 4.73 36.60 -3.24
C ILE A 291 3.47 36.10 -2.54
N ARG A 292 2.78 36.93 -1.74
CA ARG A 292 1.52 36.55 -1.08
C ARG A 292 0.44 36.15 -2.09
N LYS A 293 0.27 36.93 -3.17
CA LYS A 293 -0.65 36.64 -4.27
C LYS A 293 -0.31 35.32 -4.99
N ILE A 294 0.96 35.06 -5.25
CA ILE A 294 1.39 33.79 -5.88
C ILE A 294 1.20 32.62 -4.91
N SER A 295 1.60 32.80 -3.66
CA SER A 295 1.62 31.79 -2.60
C SER A 295 0.21 31.30 -2.24
N SER A 296 -0.79 32.18 -2.22
CA SER A 296 -2.19 31.80 -1.98
C SER A 296 -2.76 30.87 -3.07
N ARG A 297 -2.17 30.88 -4.26
CA ARG A 297 -2.57 30.05 -5.41
C ARG A 297 -1.63 28.87 -5.68
N ASP A 298 -0.54 28.73 -4.93
CA ASP A 298 0.46 27.68 -5.09
C ASP A 298 0.16 26.45 -4.21
N SER A 299 -0.26 25.31 -4.75
CA SER A 299 0.16 24.76 -6.05
C SER A 299 -0.96 24.56 -7.06
N ASN A 300 -2.19 24.93 -6.73
CA ASN A 300 -3.30 24.88 -7.68
C ASN A 300 -4.32 25.94 -7.28
N PRO A 301 -4.87 26.73 -8.21
CA PRO A 301 -4.72 26.65 -9.66
C PRO A 301 -3.47 27.34 -10.23
N GLY A 302 -2.65 27.98 -9.39
CA GLY A 302 -1.64 28.94 -9.83
C GLY A 302 -2.23 30.33 -10.03
N LEU A 303 -1.36 31.32 -9.93
CA LEU A 303 -1.76 32.70 -10.15
C LEU A 303 -1.61 33.05 -11.62
N LEU A 304 -2.71 33.42 -12.28
CA LEU A 304 -2.68 33.81 -13.69
C LEU A 304 -2.18 35.24 -13.84
N ASP A 305 -1.07 35.42 -14.55
CA ASP A 305 -0.70 36.70 -15.15
C ASP A 305 -1.28 36.77 -16.58
N SER A 306 -1.95 37.88 -16.88
CA SER A 306 -2.67 38.08 -18.14
C SER A 306 -1.75 38.21 -19.35
N VAL A 307 -0.54 38.77 -19.19
CA VAL A 307 0.45 38.90 -20.26
C VAL A 307 1.83 39.00 -19.61
N LEU A 308 2.39 37.88 -19.18
CA LEU A 308 3.79 37.82 -18.79
C LEU A 308 4.59 37.39 -20.02
N PHE A 309 5.42 38.28 -20.54
CA PHE A 309 6.23 38.05 -21.74
C PHE A 309 5.41 37.81 -23.02
N GLY A 310 4.24 38.44 -23.15
CA GLY A 310 3.39 38.27 -24.32
C GLY A 310 2.50 37.01 -24.29
N GLU A 311 2.59 36.19 -23.24
CA GLU A 311 1.79 34.98 -23.06
C GLU A 311 1.01 35.01 -21.75
N ARG A 312 -0.12 34.30 -21.72
CA ARG A 312 -0.85 34.03 -20.47
C ARG A 312 -0.17 32.90 -19.71
N MET A 313 0.24 33.18 -18.49
CA MET A 313 1.06 32.25 -17.69
C MET A 313 0.54 32.15 -16.26
N TYR A 314 0.52 30.93 -15.72
CA TYR A 314 0.33 30.68 -14.30
C TYR A 314 1.69 30.66 -13.58
N LEU A 315 1.82 31.39 -12.48
CA LEU A 315 3.05 31.58 -11.70
C LEU A 315 3.03 30.75 -10.42
N TYR A 316 4.20 30.22 -10.02
CA TYR A 316 4.40 29.38 -8.84
C TYR A 316 5.79 29.56 -8.22
N GLY A 317 5.92 29.15 -6.96
CA GLY A 317 7.20 29.09 -6.25
C GLY A 317 7.91 30.43 -6.24
N ALA A 318 7.23 31.45 -5.70
CA ALA A 318 7.76 32.79 -5.61
C ALA A 318 8.68 32.97 -4.40
N HIS A 319 9.82 33.64 -4.58
CA HIS A 319 10.76 33.97 -3.51
C HIS A 319 11.16 35.44 -3.59
N ILE A 320 11.49 36.01 -2.43
CA ILE A 320 11.96 37.38 -2.33
C ILE A 320 13.43 37.50 -2.77
N GLU A 321 13.78 38.64 -3.37
CA GLU A 321 15.16 39.02 -3.69
C GLU A 321 15.50 40.35 -2.97
N ASN A 322 16.51 40.31 -2.12
CA ASN A 322 17.00 41.42 -1.29
C ASN A 322 18.54 41.58 -1.35
N LEU A 323 19.26 40.68 -2.02
CA LEU A 323 20.72 40.72 -2.17
C LEU A 323 21.16 41.36 -3.49
N ILE A 324 20.39 41.18 -4.55
CA ILE A 324 20.72 41.70 -5.87
C ILE A 324 20.25 43.15 -5.97
N THR A 325 21.19 44.06 -6.14
CA THR A 325 20.90 45.47 -6.43
C THR A 325 20.23 45.58 -7.79
N ILE A 326 19.02 46.13 -7.81
CA ILE A 326 18.28 46.36 -9.05
C ILE A 326 18.78 47.68 -9.67
N PRO A 327 19.09 47.71 -10.98
CA PRO A 327 19.54 48.93 -11.64
C PRO A 327 18.53 50.08 -11.47
N PRO A 328 18.99 51.33 -11.25
CA PRO A 328 18.09 52.48 -11.24
C PRO A 328 17.29 52.59 -12.55
N ASN A 329 16.05 53.06 -12.46
CA ASN A 329 15.12 53.23 -13.59
C ASN A 329 14.74 51.92 -14.32
N THR A 330 14.94 50.76 -13.70
CA THR A 330 14.39 49.49 -14.18
C THR A 330 12.87 49.56 -14.24
N PRO A 331 12.20 49.30 -15.38
CA PRO A 331 10.75 49.17 -15.42
C PRO A 331 10.24 47.97 -14.62
N SER A 332 9.03 48.05 -14.09
CA SER A 332 8.34 46.89 -13.51
C SER A 332 8.09 45.80 -14.55
N LYS A 333 7.97 44.55 -14.09
CA LYS A 333 7.71 43.38 -14.94
C LYS A 333 8.84 43.07 -15.95
N GLN A 334 10.06 43.52 -15.66
CA GLN A 334 11.24 43.23 -16.46
C GLN A 334 11.98 41.98 -15.95
N LEU A 335 12.51 41.17 -16.87
CA LEU A 335 13.43 40.08 -16.54
C LEU A 335 14.82 40.65 -16.23
N LEU A 336 15.30 40.40 -15.02
CA LEU A 336 16.59 40.90 -14.53
C LEU A 336 17.70 39.86 -14.64
N GLY A 337 17.35 38.58 -14.69
CA GLY A 337 18.30 37.48 -14.83
C GLY A 337 17.69 36.13 -14.50
N GLN A 338 18.53 35.11 -14.48
CA GLN A 338 18.14 33.73 -14.23
C GLN A 338 19.10 33.05 -13.24
N ARG A 339 18.57 32.07 -12.51
CA ARG A 339 19.33 31.21 -11.61
C ARG A 339 18.65 29.87 -11.51
N ASP A 340 19.39 28.80 -11.83
CA ASP A 340 18.89 27.42 -11.78
C ASP A 340 17.55 27.24 -12.54
N SER A 341 16.47 26.96 -11.81
CA SER A 341 15.11 26.78 -12.35
C SER A 341 14.34 28.10 -12.50
N ALA A 342 14.86 29.20 -11.96
CA ALA A 342 14.12 30.41 -11.70
C ALA A 342 14.54 31.61 -12.55
N ILE A 343 13.59 32.52 -12.72
CA ILE A 343 13.77 33.83 -13.34
C ILE A 343 13.53 34.92 -12.30
N LEU A 344 14.26 36.03 -12.40
CA LEU A 344 14.10 37.21 -11.55
C LEU A 344 13.28 38.27 -12.28
N VAL A 345 12.19 38.72 -11.67
CA VAL A 345 11.27 39.69 -12.26
C VAL A 345 11.15 40.91 -11.35
N SER A 346 11.30 42.11 -11.91
CA SER A 346 11.15 43.37 -11.18
C SER A 346 9.68 43.68 -10.83
N CYS A 347 9.45 44.34 -9.69
CA CYS A 347 8.15 44.81 -9.20
C CYS A 347 8.31 46.15 -8.46
N ASN A 348 7.18 46.75 -8.03
CA ASN A 348 7.12 48.00 -7.26
C ASN A 348 7.84 49.17 -7.95
N GLY A 349 7.46 49.49 -9.18
CA GLY A 349 8.13 50.52 -10.00
C GLY A 349 9.57 50.14 -10.34
N GLY A 350 9.87 48.84 -10.39
CA GLY A 350 11.19 48.24 -10.54
C GLY A 350 12.19 48.53 -9.42
N LYS A 351 11.71 48.82 -8.20
CA LYS A 351 12.54 49.00 -6.99
C LYS A 351 12.83 47.69 -6.25
N GLU A 352 12.01 46.67 -6.49
CA GLU A 352 12.10 45.36 -5.85
C GLU A 352 12.02 44.26 -6.91
N ALA A 353 12.33 43.02 -6.53
CA ALA A 353 12.24 41.88 -7.44
C ALA A 353 11.81 40.60 -6.72
N VAL A 354 11.22 39.71 -7.50
CA VAL A 354 10.80 38.38 -7.06
C VAL A 354 11.34 37.31 -7.99
N TRP A 355 11.81 36.21 -7.41
CA TRP A 355 12.11 35.00 -8.15
C TRP A 355 10.83 34.23 -8.41
N ILE A 356 10.68 33.70 -9.62
CA ILE A 356 9.62 32.77 -10.00
C ILE A 356 10.29 31.48 -10.46
N THR A 357 10.15 30.42 -9.68
CA THR A 357 10.82 29.14 -9.96
C THR A 357 10.10 28.29 -10.99
N HIS A 358 8.76 28.36 -11.04
CA HIS A 358 7.96 27.51 -11.90
C HIS A 358 6.81 28.28 -12.55
N MET A 359 6.50 27.89 -13.79
CA MET A 359 5.39 28.46 -14.57
C MET A 359 4.59 27.35 -15.26
N LYS A 360 3.41 27.70 -15.77
CA LYS A 360 2.58 26.87 -16.65
C LYS A 360 1.84 27.77 -17.65
N ARG A 361 1.91 27.49 -18.95
CA ARG A 361 1.13 28.21 -19.97
C ARG A 361 -0.37 28.12 -19.69
N ALA A 362 -1.17 29.12 -20.03
CA ALA A 362 -2.61 29.07 -19.82
C ALA A 362 -3.35 28.32 -20.95
N THR A 363 -2.92 27.09 -21.26
CA THR A 363 -3.51 26.24 -22.30
C THR A 363 -3.90 24.86 -21.75
N ASN A 364 -4.87 24.20 -22.39
CA ASN A 364 -5.48 22.96 -21.87
C ASN A 364 -4.49 21.78 -21.70
N ASN A 365 -3.43 21.72 -22.51
CA ASN A 365 -2.44 20.63 -22.49
C ASN A 365 -1.11 20.99 -21.82
N SER A 366 -1.06 22.10 -21.09
CA SER A 366 0.16 22.52 -20.41
C SER A 366 0.24 21.98 -18.98
N PHE A 367 1.46 21.82 -18.50
CA PHE A 367 1.79 21.43 -17.14
C PHE A 367 2.91 22.31 -16.60
N LYS A 368 3.18 22.19 -15.30
CA LYS A 368 4.18 23.03 -14.64
C LYS A 368 5.59 22.62 -15.01
N LEU A 369 6.44 23.59 -15.27
CA LEU A 369 7.86 23.40 -15.56
C LEU A 369 8.68 24.48 -14.85
N PRO A 370 10.00 24.26 -14.67
CA PRO A 370 10.93 25.33 -14.33
C PRO A 370 10.72 26.53 -15.26
N SER A 371 10.75 27.74 -14.71
CA SER A 371 10.56 28.98 -15.50
C SER A 371 11.60 29.08 -16.62
N THR A 372 12.84 28.69 -16.34
CA THR A 372 13.95 28.65 -17.30
C THR A 372 13.81 27.60 -18.40
N MET A 373 12.83 26.69 -18.32
CA MET A 373 12.53 25.75 -19.41
C MET A 373 11.35 26.19 -20.28
N LEU A 374 10.52 27.11 -19.78
CA LEU A 374 9.31 27.55 -20.50
C LEU A 374 9.56 28.73 -21.42
N LEU A 375 10.46 29.63 -21.03
CA LEU A 375 10.83 30.76 -21.89
C LEU A 375 11.66 30.25 -23.08
N GLU A 376 11.47 30.87 -24.25
CA GLU A 376 12.23 30.53 -25.46
C GLU A 376 13.73 30.78 -25.26
N SER A 377 14.56 29.98 -25.94
CA SER A 377 16.03 30.08 -25.88
C SER A 377 16.53 31.49 -26.14
N ASP A 378 15.87 32.23 -27.02
CA ASP A 378 16.31 33.55 -27.46
C ASP A 378 16.11 34.61 -26.37
N ARG A 379 15.09 34.41 -25.52
CA ARG A 379 14.81 35.30 -24.37
C ARG A 379 15.63 34.95 -23.14
N LEU A 380 15.93 33.66 -22.93
CA LEU A 380 16.80 33.23 -21.83
C LEU A 380 18.28 33.44 -22.13
N GLY A 381 18.71 33.22 -23.38
CA GLY A 381 20.10 33.31 -23.80
C GLY A 381 20.69 34.71 -23.67
N THR A 382 19.84 35.74 -23.60
CA THR A 382 20.23 37.14 -23.38
C THR A 382 20.20 37.55 -21.91
N LEU A 383 19.65 36.73 -21.00
CA LEU A 383 19.57 37.06 -19.57
C LEU A 383 20.82 36.64 -18.81
N PRO A 384 21.35 37.50 -17.93
CA PRO A 384 22.51 37.16 -17.13
C PRO A 384 22.20 35.99 -16.19
N ILE A 385 23.13 35.04 -16.10
CA ILE A 385 23.10 33.96 -15.12
C ILE A 385 23.65 34.54 -13.80
N LEU A 386 22.75 34.71 -12.83
CA LEU A 386 23.06 35.29 -11.53
C LEU A 386 23.58 34.19 -10.60
N ALA A 387 24.88 33.90 -10.70
CA ALA A 387 25.53 32.87 -9.92
C ALA A 387 25.42 33.12 -8.40
N THR A 388 25.44 32.02 -7.65
CA THR A 388 25.44 31.98 -6.18
C THR A 388 26.33 30.82 -5.77
N ASN A 389 27.07 30.99 -4.67
CA ASN A 389 27.83 29.91 -4.09
C ASN A 389 26.93 29.09 -3.16
N PHE A 390 27.22 27.80 -2.99
CA PHE A 390 26.45 26.95 -2.08
C PHE A 390 26.51 27.41 -0.62
N THR A 391 27.44 28.27 -0.23
CA THR A 391 27.53 28.86 1.12
C THR A 391 26.59 30.04 1.34
N THR A 392 25.90 30.52 0.30
CA THR A 392 24.92 31.60 0.45
C THR A 392 23.68 31.04 1.15
N ILE A 393 23.62 31.22 2.47
CA ILE A 393 22.48 30.81 3.28
C ILE A 393 21.28 31.72 2.94
N PRO A 394 20.13 31.17 2.52
CA PRO A 394 18.93 31.95 2.39
C PRO A 394 18.40 32.25 3.79
N THR A 395 18.94 33.27 4.44
CA THR A 395 18.20 33.98 5.50
C THR A 395 17.21 34.90 4.81
N ASN A 396 16.24 34.34 4.09
CA ASN A 396 15.06 35.04 3.58
C ASN A 396 15.33 36.20 2.62
N THR A 397 16.47 36.18 1.94
CA THR A 397 16.98 37.32 1.16
C THR A 397 17.21 37.01 -0.31
N THR A 398 17.24 35.76 -0.75
CA THR A 398 17.35 35.40 -2.18
C THR A 398 16.90 33.95 -2.41
N PHE A 399 16.73 33.55 -3.67
CA PHE A 399 16.42 32.17 -4.05
C PHE A 399 17.69 31.34 -4.26
N ASN A 400 17.85 30.28 -3.47
CA ASN A 400 18.86 29.24 -3.68
C ASN A 400 18.21 27.86 -3.58
N GLU A 401 18.41 27.04 -4.60
CA GLU A 401 17.79 25.72 -4.68
C GLU A 401 18.54 24.68 -3.83
N VAL A 402 19.87 24.79 -3.79
CA VAL A 402 20.80 23.98 -3.00
C VAL A 402 21.77 24.90 -2.27
N TYR A 403 21.99 24.68 -0.98
CA TYR A 403 22.98 25.41 -0.19
C TYR A 403 23.41 24.57 1.01
N TYR A 404 24.52 24.93 1.64
CA TYR A 404 24.95 24.34 2.90
C TYR A 404 25.43 25.38 3.91
N GLU A 405 25.22 25.08 5.19
CA GLU A 405 25.75 25.85 6.32
C GLU A 405 26.55 24.93 7.25
N GLN A 406 27.53 25.49 7.95
CA GLN A 406 28.34 24.75 8.93
C GLN A 406 28.15 25.34 10.32
N LYS A 407 27.86 24.48 11.31
CA LYS A 407 27.82 24.81 12.73
C LYS A 407 28.77 23.88 13.49
N GLY A 408 29.93 24.40 13.86
CA GLY A 408 31.01 23.60 14.44
C GLY A 408 31.43 22.46 13.51
N ASN A 409 31.32 21.21 13.98
CA ASN A 409 31.71 20.02 13.22
C ASN A 409 30.57 19.42 12.37
N VAL A 410 29.44 20.12 12.26
CA VAL A 410 28.23 19.63 11.58
C VAL A 410 27.93 20.53 10.38
N VAL A 411 27.77 19.91 9.20
CA VAL A 411 27.36 20.59 7.96
C VAL A 411 25.93 20.20 7.63
N TYR A 412 25.09 21.19 7.36
CA TYR A 412 23.70 21.02 6.92
C TYR A 412 23.64 21.26 5.43
N LEU A 413 23.22 20.27 4.66
CA LEU A 413 23.00 20.37 3.23
C LEU A 413 21.50 20.47 2.95
N HIS A 414 21.08 21.64 2.47
CA HIS A 414 19.72 21.97 2.12
C HIS A 414 19.52 21.84 0.61
N PHE A 415 18.41 21.20 0.22
CA PHE A 415 18.01 21.06 -1.18
C PHE A 415 16.50 21.12 -1.27
N THR A 416 15.98 22.26 -1.72
CA THR A 416 14.56 22.61 -1.59
C THR A 416 13.86 22.56 -2.94
N PHE A 417 13.94 21.41 -3.61
CA PHE A 417 13.36 21.25 -4.93
C PHE A 417 11.83 21.34 -4.90
N TYR A 418 11.25 22.06 -5.87
CA TYR A 418 9.82 22.28 -5.94
C TYR A 418 9.07 20.95 -6.06
N ASN A 419 8.06 20.73 -5.22
CA ASN A 419 7.38 19.43 -5.04
C ASN A 419 8.29 18.22 -4.73
N GLY A 420 9.54 18.44 -4.33
CA GLY A 420 10.52 17.38 -4.10
C GLY A 420 10.94 16.60 -5.35
N ALA A 421 10.54 17.05 -6.55
CA ALA A 421 10.93 16.42 -7.81
C ALA A 421 12.35 16.86 -8.18
N MET A 422 13.20 15.92 -8.59
CA MET A 422 14.63 16.16 -8.81
C MET A 422 15.00 15.94 -10.27
N SER A 423 15.17 17.02 -11.04
CA SER A 423 15.59 16.94 -12.44
C SER A 423 17.05 16.49 -12.56
N THR A 424 17.48 16.13 -13.76
CA THR A 424 18.89 15.79 -14.02
C THR A 424 19.83 16.90 -13.56
N ALA A 425 19.53 18.15 -13.91
CA ALA A 425 20.34 19.32 -13.53
C ALA A 425 20.32 19.58 -12.01
N GLN A 426 19.16 19.41 -11.35
CA GLN A 426 19.05 19.52 -9.89
C GLN A 426 19.88 18.44 -9.19
N CYS A 427 19.87 17.21 -9.71
CA CYS A 427 20.66 16.12 -9.17
C CYS A 427 22.16 16.40 -9.29
N GLN A 428 22.61 16.90 -10.44
CA GLN A 428 24.01 17.27 -10.67
C GLN A 428 24.46 18.41 -9.75
N ARG A 429 23.62 19.44 -9.53
CA ARG A 429 23.92 20.51 -8.56
C ARG A 429 24.05 19.97 -7.13
N LEU A 430 23.13 19.10 -6.71
CA LEU A 430 23.21 18.47 -5.39
C LEU A 430 24.46 17.60 -5.25
N LEU A 431 24.84 16.86 -6.30
CA LEU A 431 26.07 16.09 -6.33
C LEU A 431 27.31 16.98 -6.21
N GLN A 432 27.33 18.13 -6.89
CA GLN A 432 28.41 19.12 -6.78
C GLN A 432 28.54 19.65 -5.34
N ALA A 433 27.43 20.06 -4.72
CA ALA A 433 27.43 20.50 -3.32
C ALA A 433 27.94 19.39 -2.38
N LEU A 434 27.53 18.12 -2.63
CA LEU A 434 28.05 16.97 -1.90
C LEU A 434 29.57 16.78 -2.08
N HIS A 435 30.11 17.04 -3.28
CA HIS A 435 31.55 17.01 -3.49
C HIS A 435 32.26 18.06 -2.63
N GLU A 436 31.79 19.30 -2.65
CA GLU A 436 32.39 20.40 -1.88
C GLU A 436 32.36 20.12 -0.37
N ILE A 437 31.21 19.75 0.20
CA ILE A 437 31.12 19.53 1.66
C ILE A 437 31.95 18.33 2.13
N THR A 438 32.22 17.35 1.27
CA THR A 438 33.07 16.20 1.64
C THR A 438 34.53 16.58 1.82
N GLN A 439 34.98 17.68 1.19
CA GLN A 439 36.34 18.22 1.31
C GLN A 439 36.52 19.13 2.53
N ILE A 440 35.45 19.45 3.26
CA ILE A 440 35.55 20.25 4.49
C ILE A 440 36.14 19.35 5.60
N ASP A 441 37.38 19.63 6.02
CA ASP A 441 38.11 18.82 7.01
C ASP A 441 37.53 18.92 8.43
N SER A 442 37.04 20.11 8.79
CA SER A 442 36.37 20.36 10.08
C SER A 442 35.00 19.68 10.18
N ALA A 443 34.38 19.32 9.05
CA ALA A 443 33.11 18.63 9.04
C ALA A 443 33.29 17.16 9.44
N LYS A 444 32.51 16.72 10.44
CA LYS A 444 32.48 15.35 10.95
C LYS A 444 31.13 14.67 10.75
N VAL A 445 30.06 15.45 10.67
CA VAL A 445 28.69 15.00 10.41
C VAL A 445 28.09 15.84 9.28
N ILE A 446 27.42 15.21 8.34
CA ILE A 446 26.63 15.85 7.27
C ILE A 446 25.16 15.52 7.50
N ILE A 447 24.31 16.54 7.61
CA ILE A 447 22.86 16.42 7.71
C ILE A 447 22.25 16.78 6.36
N LEU A 448 21.53 15.84 5.75
CA LEU A 448 20.72 16.04 4.55
C LEU A 448 19.34 16.55 4.96
N CYS A 449 19.03 17.80 4.67
CA CYS A 449 17.84 18.48 5.22
C CYS A 449 16.60 18.36 4.34
N GLY A 450 16.76 18.18 3.01
CA GLY A 450 15.66 18.26 2.05
C GLY A 450 14.83 19.54 2.20
N GLY A 451 13.58 19.51 1.76
CA GLY A 451 12.60 20.58 2.00
C GLY A 451 11.65 20.29 3.17
N SER A 452 11.11 21.36 3.76
CA SER A 452 10.16 21.27 4.88
C SER A 452 8.83 20.59 4.54
N THR A 453 8.51 20.48 3.24
CA THR A 453 7.29 19.84 2.73
C THR A 453 7.56 18.47 2.12
N TYR A 454 8.65 18.36 1.38
CA TYR A 454 9.12 17.11 0.79
C TYR A 454 10.62 17.01 1.03
N PHE A 455 11.05 15.87 1.54
CA PHE A 455 12.47 15.54 1.51
C PHE A 455 12.91 15.30 0.06
N SER A 456 12.21 14.39 -0.64
CA SER A 456 12.34 14.14 -2.07
C SER A 456 11.22 13.20 -2.55
N ASN A 457 10.80 13.33 -3.81
CA ASN A 457 9.90 12.41 -4.50
C ASN A 457 10.60 11.65 -5.65
N GLY A 458 11.92 11.77 -5.77
CA GLY A 458 12.72 11.14 -6.83
C GLY A 458 12.73 11.93 -8.14
N ILE A 459 12.81 11.21 -9.27
CA ILE A 459 12.95 11.78 -10.62
C ILE A 459 11.86 12.80 -10.99
N HIS A 460 12.21 13.76 -11.85
CA HIS A 460 11.33 14.87 -12.19
C HIS A 460 10.44 14.57 -13.41
N LEU A 461 9.30 13.92 -13.16
CA LEU A 461 8.39 13.46 -14.22
C LEU A 461 7.92 14.56 -15.18
N ASN A 462 7.72 15.81 -14.73
CA ASN A 462 7.35 16.90 -15.64
C ASN A 462 8.49 17.31 -16.60
N VAL A 463 9.74 17.35 -16.12
CA VAL A 463 10.91 17.66 -16.96
C VAL A 463 11.12 16.54 -17.97
N ILE A 464 10.97 15.29 -17.52
CA ILE A 464 10.99 14.11 -18.39
C ILE A 464 9.89 14.19 -19.46
N GLU A 465 8.65 14.52 -19.09
CA GLU A 465 7.53 14.58 -20.04
C GLU A 465 7.71 15.70 -21.07
N ALA A 466 8.31 16.83 -20.69
CA ALA A 466 8.61 17.95 -21.58
C ALA A 466 9.84 17.74 -22.48
N ALA A 467 10.69 16.76 -22.18
CA ALA A 467 11.90 16.52 -22.94
C ALA A 467 11.59 16.05 -24.37
N LYS A 468 12.37 16.54 -25.35
CA LYS A 468 12.28 16.09 -26.75
C LYS A 468 12.40 14.57 -26.88
N ASN A 469 13.26 13.96 -26.06
CA ASN A 469 13.37 12.51 -25.93
C ASN A 469 13.21 12.12 -24.45
N GLN A 470 12.01 11.67 -24.11
CA GLN A 470 11.61 11.33 -22.75
C GLN A 470 12.36 10.10 -22.19
N TYR A 471 12.80 9.18 -23.06
CA TYR A 471 13.62 8.04 -22.67
C TYR A 471 15.01 8.52 -22.23
N ASN A 472 15.67 9.35 -23.04
CA ASN A 472 16.99 9.89 -22.72
C ASN A 472 16.97 10.71 -21.43
N GLU A 473 15.95 11.56 -21.24
CA GLU A 473 15.83 12.34 -19.99
C GLU A 473 15.53 11.43 -18.78
N SER A 474 14.68 10.41 -18.92
CA SER A 474 14.46 9.43 -17.83
C SER A 474 15.75 8.71 -17.45
N TRP A 475 16.54 8.31 -18.46
CA TRP A 475 17.82 7.63 -18.29
C TRP A 475 18.88 8.53 -17.64
N ALA A 476 18.99 9.78 -18.08
CA ALA A 476 19.91 10.75 -17.48
C ALA A 476 19.51 11.05 -16.03
N ASN A 477 18.22 11.25 -15.77
CA ASN A 477 17.73 11.62 -14.45
C ASN A 477 17.92 10.48 -13.43
N ILE A 478 17.66 9.22 -13.79
CA ILE A 478 17.85 8.09 -12.86
C ILE A 478 19.33 7.85 -12.57
N ASN A 479 20.22 8.06 -13.54
CA ASN A 479 21.67 7.97 -13.31
C ASN A 479 22.15 9.08 -12.39
N ALA A 480 21.69 10.32 -12.58
CA ALA A 480 22.05 11.42 -11.70
C ALA A 480 21.56 11.20 -10.25
N MET A 481 20.37 10.61 -10.07
CA MET A 481 19.88 10.17 -8.75
C MET A 481 20.78 9.08 -8.14
N ASN A 482 21.18 8.08 -8.93
CA ASN A 482 22.11 7.04 -8.49
C ASN A 482 23.48 7.61 -8.10
N ASP A 483 23.97 8.63 -8.80
CA ASP A 483 25.28 9.22 -8.52
C ASP A 483 25.29 9.96 -7.17
N ILE A 484 24.21 10.66 -6.82
CA ILE A 484 24.02 11.26 -5.49
C ILE A 484 24.06 10.18 -4.40
N ILE A 485 23.31 9.11 -4.58
CA ILE A 485 23.20 8.05 -3.57
C ILE A 485 24.53 7.33 -3.39
N LEU A 486 25.21 7.01 -4.50
CA LEU A 486 26.54 6.44 -4.47
C LEU A 486 27.51 7.36 -3.74
N LYS A 487 27.47 8.67 -4.02
CA LYS A 487 28.32 9.66 -3.34
C LYS A 487 28.08 9.63 -1.84
N ILE A 488 26.84 9.69 -1.37
CA ILE A 488 26.49 9.65 0.07
C ILE A 488 27.01 8.35 0.71
N MET A 489 26.79 7.21 0.07
CA MET A 489 27.22 5.89 0.58
C MET A 489 28.74 5.72 0.59
N SER A 490 29.45 6.45 -0.28
CA SER A 490 30.91 6.44 -0.38
C SER A 490 31.59 7.39 0.63
N ILE A 491 30.83 8.21 1.37
CA ILE A 491 31.39 9.04 2.44
C ILE A 491 31.75 8.13 3.62
N THR A 492 33.02 7.76 3.78
CA THR A 492 33.45 6.83 4.83
C THR A 492 34.08 7.50 6.05
N ASN A 493 34.55 8.74 5.91
CA ASN A 493 35.26 9.51 6.94
C ASN A 493 34.38 10.50 7.71
N LYS A 494 33.10 10.60 7.36
CA LYS A 494 32.10 11.46 8.01
C LYS A 494 30.81 10.65 8.23
N LEU A 495 30.05 10.99 9.26
CA LEU A 495 28.70 10.43 9.47
C LEU A 495 27.68 11.21 8.64
N THR A 496 26.66 10.52 8.14
CA THR A 496 25.57 11.12 7.37
C THR A 496 24.22 10.90 8.05
N ILE A 497 23.40 11.94 8.12
CA ILE A 497 22.06 11.90 8.72
C ILE A 497 21.04 12.43 7.71
N SER A 498 20.00 11.67 7.39
CA SER A 498 18.82 12.20 6.68
C SER A 498 17.80 12.74 7.67
N ALA A 499 17.50 14.04 7.55
CA ALA A 499 16.54 14.78 8.36
C ALA A 499 15.24 15.01 7.57
N LEU A 500 14.27 14.10 7.68
CA LEU A 500 13.02 14.16 6.93
C LEU A 500 12.03 15.10 7.63
N GLN A 501 12.14 16.38 7.32
CA GLN A 501 11.15 17.41 7.70
C GLN A 501 9.84 17.21 6.94
N GLY A 502 9.94 16.87 5.66
CA GLY A 502 8.84 16.63 4.73
C GLY A 502 8.74 15.18 4.25
N SER A 503 7.62 14.84 3.62
CA SER A 503 7.34 13.49 3.11
C SER A 503 8.33 13.06 2.01
N ALA A 504 8.46 11.75 1.82
CA ALA A 504 9.31 11.18 0.78
C ALA A 504 8.58 10.09 -0.02
N GLY A 505 8.80 10.07 -1.34
CA GLY A 505 8.17 9.10 -2.25
C GLY A 505 9.15 8.50 -3.25
N ALA A 506 8.90 7.27 -3.67
CA ALA A 506 9.67 6.53 -4.67
C ALA A 506 11.19 6.62 -4.40
N GLY A 507 11.98 7.10 -5.37
CA GLY A 507 13.43 7.30 -5.25
C GLY A 507 13.84 8.26 -4.15
N GLY A 508 12.95 9.17 -3.74
CA GLY A 508 13.17 10.04 -2.60
C GLY A 508 13.20 9.31 -1.26
N VAL A 509 12.46 8.21 -1.10
CA VAL A 509 12.65 7.33 0.07
C VAL A 509 14.02 6.67 -0.01
N MET A 510 14.40 6.14 -1.18
CA MET A 510 15.67 5.42 -1.32
C MET A 510 16.89 6.33 -1.11
N LEU A 511 16.79 7.60 -1.50
CA LEU A 511 17.78 8.64 -1.17
C LEU A 511 18.00 8.77 0.34
N THR A 512 16.94 8.69 1.15
CA THR A 512 17.08 8.74 2.62
C THR A 512 17.84 7.54 3.18
N LEU A 513 17.71 6.38 2.53
CA LEU A 513 18.33 5.13 2.99
C LEU A 513 19.85 5.11 2.79
N ALA A 514 20.37 6.02 1.97
CA ALA A 514 21.80 6.19 1.72
C ALA A 514 22.57 6.73 2.95
N ALA A 515 21.89 7.44 3.86
CA ALA A 515 22.49 7.97 5.07
C ALA A 515 22.68 6.90 6.16
N ASP A 516 23.64 7.12 7.06
CA ASP A 516 23.88 6.23 8.21
C ASP A 516 22.67 6.21 9.16
N TYR A 517 22.16 7.41 9.47
CA TYR A 517 21.03 7.61 10.37
C TYR A 517 19.89 8.36 9.67
N ILE A 518 18.66 8.04 10.03
CA ILE A 518 17.45 8.60 9.43
C ILE A 518 16.48 8.98 10.54
N TYR A 519 16.10 10.26 10.57
CA TYR A 519 15.11 10.78 11.50
C TYR A 519 14.01 11.49 10.71
N ALA A 520 12.77 11.24 11.08
CA ALA A 520 11.61 11.81 10.41
C ALA A 520 10.65 12.45 11.41
N THR A 521 9.98 13.53 11.03
CA THR A 521 8.89 14.08 11.86
C THR A 521 7.67 13.17 11.78
N ALA A 522 6.88 13.10 12.86
CA ALA A 522 5.70 12.24 12.94
C ALA A 522 4.66 12.50 11.83
N LYS A 523 4.66 13.70 11.22
CA LYS A 523 3.73 14.10 10.14
C LYS A 523 4.14 13.65 8.73
N THR A 524 5.39 13.21 8.54
CA THR A 524 5.84 12.78 7.21
C THR A 524 5.15 11.49 6.77
N ILE A 525 5.09 11.26 5.47
CA ILE A 525 4.58 10.02 4.87
C ILE A 525 5.66 9.48 3.94
N LEU A 526 5.93 8.17 4.05
CA LEU A 526 6.88 7.48 3.19
C LEU A 526 6.12 6.61 2.19
N ASN A 527 6.39 6.78 0.90
CA ASN A 527 5.84 5.93 -0.17
C ASN A 527 6.98 5.16 -0.85
N PRO A 528 7.42 4.02 -0.29
CA PRO A 528 8.64 3.31 -0.71
C PRO A 528 8.38 2.39 -1.92
N HIS A 529 7.78 2.89 -2.99
CA HIS A 529 7.42 2.06 -4.15
C HIS A 529 7.46 2.83 -5.47
N TYR A 530 7.60 2.07 -6.56
CA TYR A 530 7.69 2.58 -7.93
C TYR A 530 6.62 1.98 -8.87
N ARG A 531 6.01 0.87 -8.45
CA ARG A 531 5.15 0.02 -9.29
C ARG A 531 3.91 0.75 -9.83
N THR A 532 3.36 1.70 -9.10
CA THR A 532 2.24 2.54 -9.56
C THR A 532 2.60 3.42 -10.76
N MET A 533 3.89 3.66 -10.99
CA MET A 533 4.41 4.38 -12.16
C MET A 533 4.90 3.42 -13.27
N GLY A 534 4.68 2.11 -13.12
CA GLY A 534 5.19 1.11 -14.08
C GLY A 534 6.72 0.97 -14.06
N LEU A 535 7.37 1.34 -12.95
CA LEU A 535 8.82 1.31 -12.78
C LEU A 535 9.22 0.24 -11.76
N PHE A 536 10.37 -0.39 -11.99
CA PHE A 536 11.04 -1.29 -11.06
C PHE A 536 11.70 -0.52 -9.90
N GLY A 537 12.22 0.67 -10.19
CA GLY A 537 13.02 1.50 -9.27
C GLY A 537 14.52 1.22 -9.38
N SER A 538 15.34 2.24 -9.09
CA SER A 538 16.79 2.10 -8.96
C SER A 538 17.22 2.65 -7.60
N GLU A 539 18.23 3.51 -7.53
CA GLU A 539 18.63 4.14 -6.27
C GLU A 539 19.21 3.15 -5.24
N TYR A 540 19.79 2.04 -5.72
CA TYR A 540 20.36 0.96 -4.92
C TYR A 540 19.36 0.38 -3.92
N TRP A 541 18.06 0.45 -4.24
CA TRP A 541 17.01 -0.02 -3.35
C TRP A 541 17.15 -1.53 -3.08
N THR A 542 17.62 -2.30 -4.06
CA THR A 542 17.87 -3.75 -3.92
C THR A 542 19.01 -4.08 -2.96
N TYR A 543 19.82 -3.08 -2.60
CA TYR A 543 20.85 -3.17 -1.57
C TYR A 543 20.39 -2.55 -0.24
N ASN A 544 20.00 -1.27 -0.23
CA ASN A 544 19.75 -0.51 0.99
C ASN A 544 18.48 -0.95 1.72
N LEU A 545 17.40 -1.22 0.99
CA LEU A 545 16.12 -1.53 1.61
C LEU A 545 16.15 -2.91 2.30
N PRO A 546 16.57 -4.02 1.64
CA PRO A 546 16.71 -5.31 2.30
C PRO A 546 17.68 -5.32 3.49
N ARG A 547 18.74 -4.50 3.48
CA ARG A 547 19.68 -4.41 4.61
C ARG A 547 19.05 -3.83 5.87
N ARG A 548 18.02 -2.99 5.73
CA ARG A 548 17.32 -2.37 6.87
C ARG A 548 16.19 -3.26 7.38
N ILE A 549 15.39 -3.82 6.48
CA ILE A 549 14.12 -4.50 6.85
C ILE A 549 14.01 -5.97 6.41
N GLY A 550 15.02 -6.51 5.73
CA GLY A 550 15.02 -7.84 5.15
C GLY A 550 14.38 -7.90 3.76
N TYR A 551 14.77 -8.90 2.95
CA TYR A 551 14.32 -9.05 1.55
C TYR A 551 12.81 -9.22 1.40
N THR A 552 12.19 -10.04 2.25
CA THR A 552 10.75 -10.33 2.18
C THR A 552 9.92 -9.06 2.39
N TYR A 553 10.21 -8.31 3.45
CA TYR A 553 9.52 -7.06 3.74
C TYR A 553 9.83 -5.97 2.71
N ALA A 554 11.06 -5.87 2.23
CA ALA A 554 11.43 -4.93 1.16
C ALA A 554 10.60 -5.16 -0.10
N ARG A 555 10.36 -6.43 -0.47
CA ARG A 555 9.49 -6.80 -1.59
C ARG A 555 8.02 -6.50 -1.30
N GLU A 556 7.53 -6.85 -0.10
CA GLU A 556 6.14 -6.60 0.29
C GLU A 556 5.77 -5.11 0.21
N ILE A 557 6.59 -4.21 0.78
CA ILE A 557 6.26 -2.79 0.81
C ILE A 557 6.38 -2.10 -0.55
N THR A 558 7.30 -2.57 -1.41
CA THR A 558 7.47 -2.05 -2.77
C THR A 558 6.36 -2.56 -3.70
N GLU A 559 5.84 -3.76 -3.49
CA GLU A 559 4.76 -4.36 -4.29
C GLU A 559 3.35 -3.95 -3.84
N ALA A 560 3.10 -3.83 -2.53
CA ALA A 560 1.79 -3.45 -1.99
C ALA A 560 1.43 -1.98 -2.24
N CYS A 561 2.44 -1.14 -2.49
CA CYS A 561 2.30 0.29 -2.79
C CYS A 561 1.48 1.05 -1.75
N GLN A 562 1.70 0.74 -0.46
CA GLN A 562 1.02 1.40 0.64
C GLN A 562 1.92 2.47 1.28
N PRO A 563 1.35 3.61 1.71
CA PRO A 563 2.07 4.59 2.49
C PRO A 563 2.45 4.03 3.87
N ILE A 564 3.58 4.50 4.40
CA ILE A 564 4.10 4.12 5.71
C ILE A 564 4.27 5.37 6.58
N LEU A 565 3.70 5.35 7.79
CA LEU A 565 3.96 6.38 8.80
C LEU A 565 5.34 6.20 9.44
N PRO A 566 6.00 7.29 9.87
CA PRO A 566 7.30 7.26 10.54
C PRO A 566 7.35 6.34 11.75
N LYS A 567 6.27 6.29 12.53
CA LYS A 567 6.14 5.36 13.67
C LYS A 567 6.30 3.91 13.20
N LYS A 568 5.55 3.51 12.18
CA LYS A 568 5.66 2.17 11.57
C LYS A 568 7.03 1.94 10.94
N ALA A 569 7.58 2.94 10.26
CA ALA A 569 8.92 2.88 9.67
C ALA A 569 10.00 2.62 10.74
N LYS A 570 9.88 3.23 11.92
CA LYS A 570 10.77 2.97 13.06
C LYS A 570 10.58 1.55 13.62
N GLU A 571 9.34 1.10 13.79
CA GLU A 571 9.03 -0.26 14.28
C GLU A 571 9.67 -1.35 13.42
N ILE A 572 9.60 -1.19 12.09
CA ILE A 572 10.21 -2.15 11.14
C ILE A 572 11.70 -1.89 10.90
N ARG A 573 12.31 -0.91 11.60
CA ARG A 573 13.73 -0.50 11.47
C ARG A 573 14.12 0.06 10.10
N LEU A 574 13.16 0.60 9.35
CA LEU A 574 13.44 1.37 8.14
C LEU A 574 14.16 2.68 8.47
N ILE A 575 13.74 3.37 9.53
CA ILE A 575 14.36 4.61 10.04
C ILE A 575 14.83 4.45 11.50
N ASN A 576 15.69 5.35 11.95
CA ASN A 576 16.30 5.29 13.29
C ASN A 576 15.42 5.94 14.36
N GLY A 577 14.69 7.01 14.02
CA GLY A 577 13.88 7.74 14.99
C GLY A 577 12.74 8.54 14.37
N VAL A 578 11.77 8.86 15.23
CA VAL A 578 10.66 9.76 14.93
C VAL A 578 10.75 10.91 15.92
N LEU A 579 10.68 12.13 15.42
CA LEU A 579 10.69 13.36 16.21
C LEU A 579 9.29 13.97 16.22
N THR A 580 8.94 14.61 17.33
CA THR A 580 7.68 15.35 17.50
C THR A 580 7.82 16.79 17.03
N GLU A 581 9.03 17.33 17.14
CA GLU A 581 9.45 18.66 16.72
C GLU A 581 9.39 18.79 15.19
N THR A 582 9.18 20.01 14.70
CA THR A 582 9.10 20.30 13.26
C THR A 582 9.88 21.56 12.90
N GLY A 583 10.23 21.73 11.62
CA GLY A 583 10.97 22.91 11.15
C GLY A 583 12.32 23.07 11.86
N ASN A 584 12.64 24.29 12.31
CA ASN A 584 13.91 24.61 12.96
C ASN A 584 14.12 23.82 14.26
N GLU A 585 13.08 23.63 15.07
CA GLU A 585 13.16 22.83 16.31
C GLU A 585 13.60 21.38 16.01
N MET A 586 13.13 20.81 14.90
CA MET A 586 13.58 19.47 14.47
C MET A 586 15.06 19.48 14.12
N LEU A 587 15.54 20.49 13.40
CA LEU A 587 16.95 20.60 13.02
C LEU A 587 17.85 20.80 14.25
N GLU A 588 17.39 21.55 15.26
CA GLU A 588 18.07 21.68 16.54
C GLU A 588 18.16 20.32 17.27
N LYS A 589 17.07 19.54 17.33
CA LYS A 589 17.11 18.19 17.90
C LYS A 589 18.06 17.26 17.13
N ILE A 590 18.12 17.37 15.81
CA ILE A 590 19.07 16.59 15.02
C ILE A 590 20.50 17.07 15.26
N HIS A 591 20.73 18.36 15.50
CA HIS A 591 22.02 18.88 15.91
C HIS A 591 22.45 18.30 17.25
N ASP A 592 21.56 18.23 18.24
CA ASP A 592 21.82 17.60 19.54
C ASP A 592 22.22 16.13 19.37
N ILE A 593 21.51 15.40 18.50
CA ILE A 593 21.85 14.02 18.15
C ILE A 593 23.22 13.94 17.48
N ALA A 594 23.55 14.85 16.56
CA ALA A 594 24.86 14.91 15.91
C ALA A 594 25.98 15.19 16.94
N ASN A 595 25.77 16.12 17.86
CA ASN A 595 26.71 16.44 18.93
C ASN A 595 26.88 15.27 19.90
N LEU A 596 25.83 14.51 20.20
CA LEU A 596 25.91 13.29 21.00
C LEU A 596 26.73 12.20 20.29
N LEU A 597 26.59 12.07 18.97
CA LEU A 597 27.41 11.15 18.18
C LEU A 597 28.89 11.57 18.22
N LEU A 598 29.17 12.88 18.20
CA LEU A 598 30.52 13.45 18.24
C LEU A 598 31.20 13.37 19.62
N SER A 599 30.46 13.62 20.71
CA SER A 599 31.03 13.67 22.07
C SER A 599 31.37 12.30 22.64
N SER A 600 30.89 11.22 22.02
CA SER A 600 31.16 9.87 22.47
C SER A 600 32.54 9.37 22.03
N HIS A 601 33.24 8.61 22.88
CA HIS A 601 34.37 7.74 22.46
C HIS A 601 33.98 6.71 21.35
N LYS A 602 32.72 6.74 20.88
CA LYS A 602 32.21 5.91 19.81
C LYS A 602 32.36 6.55 18.44
N TYR A 603 32.56 7.87 18.27
CA TYR A 603 32.66 8.46 16.93
C TYR A 603 33.77 7.80 16.10
N ASP A 604 34.99 7.72 16.64
CA ASP A 604 36.11 7.07 15.97
C ASP A 604 35.83 5.60 15.68
N ASN A 605 35.14 4.91 16.59
CA ASN A 605 34.72 3.51 16.38
C ASN A 605 33.64 3.38 15.30
N LEU A 606 32.70 4.31 15.21
CA LEU A 606 31.67 4.35 14.17
C LEU A 606 32.32 4.59 12.80
N ILE A 607 33.24 5.54 12.69
CA ILE A 607 34.00 5.80 11.46
C ILE A 607 34.87 4.61 11.08
N LYS A 608 35.64 4.04 12.02
CA LYS A 608 36.43 2.82 11.76
C LYS A 608 35.56 1.66 11.28
N ASN A 609 34.40 1.45 11.89
CA ASN A 609 33.44 0.42 11.47
C ASN A 609 32.84 0.71 10.08
N LYS A 610 32.58 1.98 9.77
CA LYS A 610 32.08 2.41 8.46
C LYS A 610 33.13 2.16 7.37
N GLN A 611 34.37 2.58 7.60
CA GLN A 611 35.50 2.34 6.71
C GLN A 611 35.75 0.84 6.49
N LYS A 612 35.71 0.02 7.56
CA LYS A 612 35.87 -1.44 7.46
C LYS A 612 34.79 -2.11 6.59
N LYS A 613 33.57 -1.56 6.57
CA LYS A 613 32.47 -2.09 5.75
C LYS A 613 32.57 -1.67 4.28
N CYS A 614 33.23 -0.55 3.98
CA CYS A 614 33.32 0.04 2.64
C CYS A 614 34.64 -0.33 1.93
N GLY A 615 34.87 -1.63 1.72
CA GLY A 615 35.98 -2.16 0.91
C GLY A 615 35.57 -2.52 -0.53
N THR A 616 36.45 -3.16 -1.30
CA THR A 616 36.22 -3.54 -2.71
C THR A 616 34.90 -4.30 -2.90
N LEU A 617 34.65 -5.35 -2.10
CA LEU A 617 33.43 -6.15 -2.16
C LEU A 617 32.14 -5.33 -1.95
N PHE A 618 32.22 -4.23 -1.19
CA PHE A 618 31.08 -3.33 -1.01
C PHE A 618 30.77 -2.59 -2.32
N TYR A 619 31.79 -2.02 -2.96
CA TYR A 619 31.63 -1.31 -4.24
C TYR A 619 31.22 -2.25 -5.37
N ASP A 620 31.77 -3.47 -5.42
CA ASP A 620 31.38 -4.49 -6.41
C ASP A 620 29.89 -4.84 -6.28
N LYS A 621 29.39 -4.98 -5.04
CA LYS A 621 27.96 -5.22 -4.78
C LYS A 621 27.09 -4.04 -5.20
N LEU A 622 27.51 -2.81 -4.91
CA LEU A 622 26.78 -1.63 -5.35
C LEU A 622 26.75 -1.53 -6.88
N ALA A 623 27.87 -1.76 -7.55
CA ALA A 623 27.95 -1.78 -9.01
C ALA A 623 27.01 -2.84 -9.60
N ALA A 624 27.02 -4.07 -9.08
CA ALA A 624 26.12 -5.14 -9.52
C ALA A 624 24.63 -4.79 -9.30
N CYS A 625 24.29 -4.18 -8.15
CA CYS A 625 22.93 -3.71 -7.89
C CYS A 625 22.51 -2.63 -8.88
N ARG A 626 23.35 -1.60 -9.08
CA ARG A 626 23.09 -0.53 -10.06
C ARG A 626 22.87 -1.09 -11.46
N SER A 627 23.76 -1.98 -11.93
CA SER A 627 23.63 -2.60 -13.26
C SER A 627 22.33 -3.40 -13.40
N THR A 628 21.97 -4.20 -12.40
CA THR A 628 20.74 -5.01 -12.42
C THR A 628 19.47 -4.15 -12.38
N GLU A 629 19.47 -3.12 -11.54
CA GLU A 629 18.36 -2.17 -11.44
C GLU A 629 18.20 -1.37 -12.74
N LEU A 630 19.30 -0.82 -13.27
CA LEU A 630 19.29 -0.03 -14.49
C LEU A 630 18.88 -0.84 -15.72
N ALA A 631 19.27 -2.11 -15.83
CA ALA A 631 18.82 -2.99 -16.92
C ALA A 631 17.28 -3.09 -16.96
N LYS A 632 16.63 -3.26 -15.80
CA LYS A 632 15.17 -3.28 -15.70
C LYS A 632 14.55 -1.90 -15.95
N MET A 633 15.20 -0.84 -15.47
CA MET A 633 14.72 0.53 -15.70
C MET A 633 14.78 0.91 -17.19
N THR A 634 15.78 0.46 -17.93
CA THR A 634 15.85 0.62 -19.40
C THR A 634 14.61 0.06 -20.08
N GLU A 635 14.22 -1.17 -19.75
CA GLU A 635 13.00 -1.81 -20.27
C GLU A 635 11.75 -1.01 -19.86
N ASN A 636 11.69 -0.57 -18.60
CA ASN A 636 10.53 0.18 -18.11
C ASN A 636 10.38 1.54 -18.80
N PHE A 637 11.48 2.26 -19.04
CA PHE A 637 11.43 3.57 -19.71
C PHE A 637 10.92 3.49 -21.15
N GLN A 638 11.09 2.34 -21.80
CA GLN A 638 10.57 2.07 -23.14
C GLN A 638 9.14 1.51 -23.13
N SER A 639 8.62 1.10 -21.97
CA SER A 639 7.31 0.49 -21.85
C SER A 639 6.16 1.48 -22.06
N ALA A 640 5.06 0.98 -22.62
CA ALA A 640 3.81 1.76 -22.70
C ALA A 640 3.25 2.08 -21.31
N ALA A 641 3.39 1.16 -20.35
CA ALA A 641 2.90 1.32 -18.98
C ALA A 641 3.49 2.58 -18.30
N TYR A 642 4.81 2.76 -18.37
CA TYR A 642 5.46 3.95 -17.81
C TYR A 642 5.04 5.23 -18.55
N ARG A 643 5.00 5.21 -19.90
CA ARG A 643 4.56 6.38 -20.68
C ARG A 643 3.15 6.82 -20.31
N THR A 644 2.20 5.89 -20.26
CA THR A 644 0.80 6.18 -19.91
C THR A 644 0.68 6.66 -18.46
N ALA A 645 1.34 5.99 -17.51
CA ALA A 645 1.30 6.38 -16.10
C ALA A 645 1.91 7.77 -15.87
N ARG A 646 3.06 8.05 -16.49
CA ARG A 646 3.73 9.35 -16.41
C ARG A 646 2.88 10.46 -17.02
N HIS A 647 2.34 10.23 -18.22
CA HIS A 647 1.46 11.20 -18.88
C HIS A 647 0.23 11.49 -18.01
N ALA A 648 -0.45 10.45 -17.50
CA ALA A 648 -1.60 10.62 -16.62
C ALA A 648 -1.26 11.40 -15.34
N PHE A 649 -0.09 11.13 -14.73
CA PHE A 649 0.39 11.84 -13.55
C PHE A 649 0.68 13.33 -13.83
N VAL A 650 1.44 13.62 -14.89
CA VAL A 650 1.85 15.00 -15.23
C VAL A 650 0.65 15.86 -15.63
N HIS A 651 -0.28 15.30 -16.40
CA HIS A 651 -1.50 15.97 -16.84
C HIS A 651 -2.63 15.91 -15.81
N LYS A 652 -2.41 15.27 -14.64
CA LYS A 652 -3.39 15.11 -13.57
C LYS A 652 -4.72 14.53 -14.06
N LEU A 653 -4.64 13.53 -14.95
CA LEU A 653 -5.82 12.87 -15.48
C LEU A 653 -6.54 12.13 -14.35
N SER A 654 -7.85 12.33 -14.25
CA SER A 654 -8.66 11.58 -13.29
C SER A 654 -8.81 10.14 -13.78
N PRO A 655 -8.62 9.13 -12.90
CA PRO A 655 -8.85 7.74 -13.28
C PRO A 655 -10.34 7.49 -13.48
N PHE A 656 -10.69 6.50 -14.31
CA PHE A 656 -12.08 6.09 -14.53
C PHE A 656 -12.64 5.22 -13.39
N ILE A 657 -11.76 4.57 -12.63
CA ILE A 657 -12.09 3.74 -11.48
C ILE A 657 -11.07 3.98 -10.37
N THR A 658 -11.45 3.71 -9.11
CA THR A 658 -10.51 3.71 -7.99
C THR A 658 -9.39 2.69 -8.24
N PRO A 659 -8.11 3.10 -8.28
CA PRO A 659 -6.99 2.20 -8.50
C PRO A 659 -6.92 1.07 -7.46
N TRP A 660 -6.45 -0.10 -7.86
CA TRP A 660 -6.37 -1.31 -7.02
C TRP A 660 -5.59 -1.12 -5.71
N HIS A 661 -4.54 -0.29 -5.71
CA HIS A 661 -3.72 -0.03 -4.53
C HIS A 661 -4.40 0.91 -3.52
N ILE A 662 -5.48 1.56 -3.93
CA ILE A 662 -6.34 2.42 -3.09
C ILE A 662 -7.59 1.64 -2.65
N LYS A 663 -8.19 0.88 -3.58
CA LYS A 663 -9.44 0.14 -3.34
C LYS A 663 -9.25 -0.99 -2.32
N ARG A 664 -9.86 -0.86 -1.14
CA ARG A 664 -9.92 -1.92 -0.13
C ARG A 664 -11.37 -2.20 0.27
N LEU A 665 -11.91 -3.32 -0.19
CA LEU A 665 -13.21 -3.83 0.27
C LEU A 665 -13.05 -4.38 1.71
N GLY A 666 -13.90 -3.91 2.62
CA GLY A 666 -13.90 -4.37 4.01
C GLY A 666 -14.20 -5.87 4.12
N ARG A 667 -13.29 -6.66 4.70
CA ARG A 667 -13.51 -8.07 5.02
C ARG A 667 -14.67 -8.24 6.01
N ASN A 668 -15.73 -8.98 5.62
CA ASN A 668 -16.42 -10.03 6.41
C ASN A 668 -17.81 -10.37 5.82
N ARG A 669 -18.04 -11.64 5.46
CA ARG A 669 -19.32 -12.35 5.62
C ARG A 669 -19.08 -13.88 5.64
N ALA A 670 -19.59 -14.56 6.66
CA ALA A 670 -19.63 -16.02 6.78
C ALA A 670 -21.07 -16.49 7.08
N ILE A 671 -21.49 -17.62 6.51
CA ILE A 671 -22.75 -18.35 6.78
C ILE A 671 -22.39 -19.80 7.16
N ARG A 672 -23.23 -20.48 7.97
CA ARG A 672 -22.92 -21.68 8.81
C ARG A 672 -23.72 -22.93 8.40
N VAL A 673 -23.12 -24.15 8.41
CA VAL A 673 -23.73 -25.47 8.76
C VAL A 673 -22.65 -26.46 9.27
N ASP A 674 -23.05 -27.49 10.05
CA ASP A 674 -22.31 -28.30 11.06
C ASP A 674 -21.66 -29.62 10.54
N GLY A 675 -20.38 -29.85 10.88
CA GLY A 675 -19.54 -31.01 10.49
C GLY A 675 -18.98 -31.83 11.67
N ASN A 676 -19.66 -31.82 12.81
CA ASN A 676 -19.15 -32.30 14.10
C ASN A 676 -18.77 -33.80 14.24
N LYS A 677 -18.79 -34.63 13.19
CA LYS A 677 -18.35 -36.04 13.27
C LYS A 677 -16.98 -36.36 12.64
N ILE A 678 -16.34 -35.44 11.92
CA ILE A 678 -15.15 -35.77 11.11
C ILE A 678 -13.83 -35.26 11.73
N SER A 679 -13.91 -34.30 12.66
CA SER A 679 -12.73 -33.58 13.19
C SER A 679 -11.79 -34.40 14.11
N SER A 680 -12.25 -35.48 14.75
CA SER A 680 -11.43 -36.16 15.76
C SER A 680 -10.37 -37.09 15.16
N TYR A 681 -10.59 -37.64 13.97
CA TYR A 681 -9.67 -38.59 13.34
C TYR A 681 -8.46 -37.90 12.66
N PHE A 682 -8.68 -36.72 12.06
CA PHE A 682 -7.64 -36.03 11.29
C PHE A 682 -6.76 -35.08 12.11
N GLN A 683 -7.22 -34.60 13.28
CA GLN A 683 -6.41 -33.73 14.14
C GLN A 683 -5.18 -34.43 14.75
N THR A 684 -5.22 -35.76 14.93
CA THR A 684 -4.12 -36.49 15.58
C THR A 684 -2.98 -36.82 14.63
N LYS A 685 -3.22 -36.93 13.31
CA LYS A 685 -2.19 -37.34 12.33
C LYS A 685 -1.42 -36.16 11.70
N ILE A 686 -1.98 -34.93 11.75
CA ILE A 686 -1.42 -33.73 11.08
C ILE A 686 -0.83 -32.72 12.09
N GLY A 687 -0.99 -32.95 13.40
CA GLY A 687 -0.84 -31.93 14.43
C GLY A 687 0.56 -31.45 14.85
N LEU A 688 1.69 -31.85 14.23
CA LEU A 688 3.01 -31.49 14.78
C LEU A 688 4.12 -30.94 13.87
N GLU A 689 4.00 -30.82 12.54
CA GLU A 689 5.10 -30.23 11.74
C GLU A 689 4.63 -29.46 10.50
N ILE A 690 4.06 -28.26 10.66
CA ILE A 690 3.85 -27.34 9.54
C ILE A 690 4.30 -25.92 9.92
N LYS A 691 5.52 -25.55 9.52
CA LYS A 691 6.01 -24.17 9.49
C LYS A 691 6.26 -23.78 8.03
N SER A 692 5.56 -22.75 7.53
CA SER A 692 5.78 -21.95 6.30
C SER A 692 5.96 -22.65 4.92
N LEU A 693 5.09 -22.46 3.91
CA LEU A 693 5.44 -22.02 2.52
C LEU A 693 4.23 -22.03 1.52
N HIS A 694 4.52 -21.51 0.31
CA HIS A 694 3.75 -21.01 -0.84
C HIS A 694 3.25 -22.07 -1.85
N ALA A 695 2.01 -21.93 -2.35
CA ALA A 695 1.34 -22.81 -3.31
C ALA A 695 0.39 -22.06 -4.27
N SER A 696 0.23 -22.53 -5.52
CA SER A 696 -0.65 -21.95 -6.55
C SER A 696 -1.73 -22.95 -7.02
N VAL A 697 -2.96 -22.47 -7.23
CA VAL A 697 -4.16 -23.28 -7.56
C VAL A 697 -4.98 -22.57 -8.65
N ILE A 698 -5.49 -23.29 -9.66
CA ILE A 698 -6.40 -22.76 -10.69
C ILE A 698 -7.79 -23.40 -10.55
N GLU A 699 -8.78 -22.60 -10.19
CA GLU A 699 -10.20 -22.96 -10.21
C GLU A 699 -10.76 -22.72 -11.63
N ALA A 700 -11.01 -23.81 -12.37
CA ALA A 700 -11.44 -23.75 -13.77
C ALA A 700 -12.95 -23.42 -13.91
N GLY A 701 -13.29 -22.13 -13.97
CA GLY A 701 -14.63 -21.62 -14.32
C GLY A 701 -14.70 -20.89 -15.66
N LEU A 702 -14.01 -21.37 -16.70
CA LEU A 702 -13.94 -20.64 -17.98
C LEU A 702 -15.31 -20.46 -18.66
N PRO A 703 -15.53 -19.33 -19.37
CA PRO A 703 -16.71 -19.15 -20.22
C PRO A 703 -16.82 -20.29 -21.24
N ARG A 704 -18.04 -20.81 -21.47
CA ARG A 704 -18.37 -21.90 -22.43
C ARG A 704 -17.84 -21.68 -23.88
N ARG A 705 -17.28 -20.51 -24.20
CA ARG A 705 -16.84 -20.10 -25.54
C ARG A 705 -15.36 -20.41 -25.86
N LEU A 706 -14.54 -20.92 -24.93
CA LEU A 706 -13.12 -21.23 -25.19
C LEU A 706 -12.67 -22.58 -24.57
N PRO A 707 -13.00 -23.74 -25.16
CA PRO A 707 -12.80 -25.06 -24.55
C PRO A 707 -11.34 -25.56 -24.38
N GLY A 708 -10.32 -24.76 -24.72
CA GLY A 708 -8.91 -25.17 -24.70
C GLY A 708 -7.94 -24.28 -23.89
N LEU A 709 -8.38 -23.09 -23.46
CA LEU A 709 -7.49 -22.11 -22.81
C LEU A 709 -7.08 -22.53 -21.39
N ALA A 710 -7.91 -23.31 -20.69
CA ALA A 710 -7.66 -23.76 -19.31
C ALA A 710 -6.36 -24.55 -19.19
N CYS A 711 -6.21 -25.57 -20.05
CA CYS A 711 -5.03 -26.43 -20.05
C CYS A 711 -3.76 -25.65 -20.38
N LEU A 712 -3.83 -24.72 -21.35
CA LEU A 712 -2.70 -23.85 -21.72
C LEU A 712 -2.30 -22.89 -20.60
N LEU A 713 -3.26 -22.39 -19.81
CA LEU A 713 -2.99 -21.52 -18.65
C LEU A 713 -2.36 -22.30 -17.49
N VAL A 714 -2.84 -23.53 -17.22
CA VAL A 714 -2.25 -24.38 -16.17
C VAL A 714 -0.79 -24.70 -16.47
N ASP A 715 -0.45 -24.98 -17.73
CA ASP A 715 0.93 -25.26 -18.16
C ASP A 715 1.86 -24.03 -18.13
N THR A 716 1.34 -22.83 -17.82
CA THR A 716 2.19 -21.63 -17.57
C THR A 716 2.66 -21.54 -16.11
N ILE A 717 2.05 -22.30 -15.19
CA ILE A 717 2.48 -22.39 -13.80
C ILE A 717 3.70 -23.32 -13.75
N CYS A 718 4.73 -22.95 -13.00
CA CYS A 718 5.87 -23.84 -12.78
C CYS A 718 5.39 -25.15 -12.14
N VAL A 719 5.73 -26.29 -12.75
CA VAL A 719 5.29 -27.64 -12.34
C VAL A 719 5.48 -27.95 -10.84
N GLU A 720 6.56 -27.41 -10.23
CA GLU A 720 6.89 -27.58 -8.81
C GLU A 720 5.99 -26.77 -7.86
N LYS A 721 5.20 -25.84 -8.40
CA LYS A 721 4.30 -24.93 -7.66
C LYS A 721 2.83 -25.18 -7.93
N ASP A 722 2.50 -26.00 -8.93
CA ASP A 722 1.13 -26.43 -9.17
C ASP A 722 0.74 -27.54 -8.19
N VAL A 723 0.27 -27.12 -7.02
CA VAL A 723 -0.15 -28.06 -5.97
C VAL A 723 -1.52 -28.66 -6.25
N ASP A 724 -2.25 -28.15 -7.25
CA ASP A 724 -3.53 -28.72 -7.66
C ASP A 724 -3.33 -30.03 -8.45
N GLY A 725 -2.14 -30.23 -9.02
CA GLY A 725 -1.78 -31.47 -9.72
C GLY A 725 -2.30 -31.52 -11.17
N LEU A 726 -2.50 -30.37 -11.82
CA LEU A 726 -3.20 -30.24 -13.10
C LEU A 726 -2.26 -30.00 -14.29
N HIS A 727 -0.99 -29.68 -14.05
CA HIS A 727 0.01 -29.44 -15.08
C HIS A 727 0.22 -30.69 -15.94
N SER A 728 0.29 -30.54 -17.26
CA SER A 728 0.37 -31.66 -18.22
C SER A 728 1.56 -32.59 -17.93
N LEU A 729 2.69 -32.03 -17.52
CA LEU A 729 3.87 -32.79 -17.06
C LEU A 729 3.59 -33.67 -15.83
N GLN A 730 2.71 -33.26 -14.90
CA GLN A 730 2.37 -34.08 -13.74
C GLN A 730 1.52 -35.30 -14.13
N LEU A 731 0.62 -35.13 -15.11
CA LEU A 731 -0.11 -36.25 -15.72
C LEU A 731 0.84 -37.21 -16.45
N ALA A 732 1.85 -36.70 -17.16
CA ALA A 732 2.87 -37.52 -17.82
C ALA A 732 3.73 -38.31 -16.81
N ASP A 733 4.06 -37.70 -15.67
CA ASP A 733 4.73 -38.38 -14.56
C ASP A 733 3.86 -39.48 -13.95
N LEU A 734 2.54 -39.25 -13.82
CA LEU A 734 1.61 -40.28 -13.34
C LEU A 734 1.56 -41.48 -14.30
N ILE A 735 1.65 -41.26 -15.61
CA ILE A 735 1.75 -42.36 -16.59
C ILE A 735 3.06 -43.14 -16.40
N SER A 736 4.16 -42.42 -16.17
CA SER A 736 5.50 -43.00 -16.05
C SER A 736 5.72 -43.73 -14.72
N SER A 737 5.08 -43.28 -13.65
CA SER A 737 5.20 -43.86 -12.31
C SER A 737 3.86 -43.81 -11.54
N PRO A 738 2.90 -44.68 -11.91
CA PRO A 738 1.48 -44.56 -11.49
C PRO A 738 1.20 -44.97 -10.04
N THR A 739 2.20 -45.46 -9.31
CA THR A 739 2.09 -45.86 -7.90
C THR A 739 2.71 -44.86 -6.93
N SER A 740 3.57 -43.95 -7.41
CA SER A 740 4.17 -42.90 -6.57
C SER A 740 3.16 -41.80 -6.26
N SER A 741 2.87 -41.63 -4.98
CA SER A 741 2.00 -40.55 -4.46
C SER A 741 2.62 -39.15 -4.55
N SER A 742 3.93 -39.07 -4.84
CA SER A 742 4.69 -37.83 -5.02
C SER A 742 6.11 -38.19 -5.50
N SER A 743 6.53 -37.74 -6.69
CA SER A 743 7.97 -37.65 -6.99
C SER A 743 8.51 -36.34 -6.41
N SER A 744 9.83 -36.14 -6.38
CA SER A 744 10.42 -34.89 -5.89
C SER A 744 10.01 -33.63 -6.68
N THR A 745 9.24 -33.77 -7.76
CA THR A 745 8.86 -32.68 -8.67
C THR A 745 7.40 -32.70 -9.14
N SER A 746 6.57 -33.68 -8.71
CA SER A 746 5.23 -33.87 -9.27
C SER A 746 4.17 -34.31 -8.24
N PHE A 747 2.97 -33.74 -8.36
CA PHE A 747 1.81 -33.99 -7.51
C PHE A 747 0.68 -34.67 -8.29
N ILE A 748 -0.01 -35.61 -7.65
CA ILE A 748 -1.28 -36.15 -8.18
C ILE A 748 -2.41 -35.13 -7.97
N ALA A 749 -3.32 -35.03 -8.93
CA ALA A 749 -4.45 -34.10 -8.90
C ALA A 749 -5.26 -34.21 -7.59
N CYS A 750 -5.61 -33.08 -6.97
CA CYS A 750 -6.17 -33.04 -5.62
C CYS A 750 -7.46 -33.86 -5.48
N THR A 751 -8.35 -33.78 -6.47
CA THR A 751 -9.60 -34.57 -6.49
C THR A 751 -9.30 -36.06 -6.63
N VAL A 752 -8.34 -36.44 -7.48
CA VAL A 752 -7.93 -37.84 -7.65
C VAL A 752 -7.33 -38.39 -6.36
N ARG A 753 -6.43 -37.64 -5.73
CA ARG A 753 -5.86 -37.97 -4.42
C ARG A 753 -6.96 -38.11 -3.36
N GLY A 754 -7.95 -37.21 -3.41
CA GLY A 754 -9.05 -37.19 -2.44
C GLY A 754 -9.93 -38.43 -2.56
N ILE A 755 -10.24 -38.84 -3.79
CA ILE A 755 -10.99 -40.07 -4.06
C ILE A 755 -10.20 -41.30 -3.59
N LEU A 756 -8.90 -41.36 -3.89
CA LEU A 756 -8.05 -42.48 -3.43
C LEU A 756 -7.96 -42.54 -1.90
N GLU A 757 -7.87 -41.39 -1.22
CA GLU A 757 -7.86 -41.34 0.24
C GLU A 757 -9.21 -41.69 0.85
N ILE A 758 -10.33 -41.32 0.22
CA ILE A 758 -11.65 -41.80 0.65
C ILE A 758 -11.69 -43.32 0.55
N LEU A 759 -11.30 -43.88 -0.59
CA LEU A 759 -11.29 -45.34 -0.79
C LEU A 759 -10.36 -46.03 0.22
N GLN A 760 -9.21 -45.45 0.52
CA GLN A 760 -8.28 -45.97 1.52
C GLN A 760 -8.81 -45.84 2.95
N LEU A 761 -9.43 -44.71 3.31
CA LEU A 761 -9.98 -44.45 4.65
C LEU A 761 -11.08 -45.43 5.01
N TYR A 762 -11.86 -45.88 4.03
CA TYR A 762 -12.91 -46.88 4.19
C TYR A 762 -12.43 -48.30 3.84
N ASP A 763 -11.11 -48.52 3.80
CA ASP A 763 -10.46 -49.82 3.58
C ASP A 763 -10.98 -50.56 2.32
N VAL A 764 -11.29 -49.81 1.26
CA VAL A 764 -11.79 -50.36 0.00
C VAL A 764 -10.65 -51.06 -0.74
N LYS A 765 -10.69 -52.39 -0.79
CA LYS A 765 -9.76 -53.18 -1.58
C LYS A 765 -9.98 -52.97 -3.09
N LEU A 766 -9.06 -52.27 -3.76
CA LEU A 766 -9.15 -51.93 -5.18
C LEU A 766 -8.77 -53.09 -6.11
N SER A 767 -7.83 -53.95 -5.68
CA SER A 767 -7.37 -55.07 -6.48
C SER A 767 -8.50 -56.07 -6.77
N GLY A 768 -8.74 -56.34 -8.05
CA GLY A 768 -9.77 -57.25 -8.55
C GLY A 768 -11.17 -56.64 -8.66
N LYS A 769 -11.38 -55.38 -8.29
CA LYS A 769 -12.67 -54.69 -8.49
C LYS A 769 -12.81 -54.15 -9.91
N VAL A 770 -14.03 -54.15 -10.42
CA VAL A 770 -14.37 -53.46 -11.66
C VAL A 770 -14.82 -52.04 -11.34
N ALA A 771 -14.08 -51.04 -11.84
CA ALA A 771 -14.40 -49.63 -11.68
C ALA A 771 -14.98 -49.06 -12.99
N CYS A 772 -16.11 -48.36 -12.91
CA CYS A 772 -16.66 -47.57 -14.01
C CYS A 772 -16.53 -46.08 -13.68
N ILE A 773 -15.76 -45.35 -14.49
CA ILE A 773 -15.61 -43.89 -14.36
C ILE A 773 -16.46 -43.23 -15.44
N VAL A 774 -17.49 -42.50 -15.05
CA VAL A 774 -18.34 -41.71 -15.94
C VAL A 774 -17.80 -40.28 -15.97
N GLY A 775 -16.94 -40.00 -16.94
CA GLY A 775 -16.19 -38.76 -17.11
C GLY A 775 -14.74 -39.04 -17.51
N ALA A 776 -14.25 -38.38 -18.57
CA ALA A 776 -12.90 -38.60 -19.12
C ALA A 776 -12.03 -37.33 -19.14
N SER A 777 -12.29 -36.39 -18.22
CA SER A 777 -11.53 -35.14 -18.17
C SER A 777 -10.06 -35.38 -17.83
N LYS A 778 -9.18 -34.48 -18.27
CA LYS A 778 -7.76 -34.47 -17.87
C LYS A 778 -7.56 -34.12 -16.38
N THR A 779 -8.58 -33.57 -15.73
CA THR A 779 -8.53 -33.12 -14.33
C THR A 779 -8.87 -34.22 -13.32
N VAL A 780 -9.78 -35.13 -13.67
CA VAL A 780 -10.25 -36.19 -12.74
C VAL A 780 -10.29 -37.54 -13.44
N GLY A 781 -11.10 -37.70 -14.49
CA GLY A 781 -11.41 -39.01 -15.07
C GLY A 781 -10.19 -39.78 -15.58
N LEU A 782 -9.40 -39.17 -16.46
CA LEU A 782 -8.21 -39.77 -17.04
C LEU A 782 -7.14 -40.10 -15.98
N PRO A 783 -6.67 -39.16 -15.14
CA PRO A 783 -5.67 -39.48 -14.10
C PRO A 783 -6.16 -40.53 -13.11
N LEU A 784 -7.44 -40.51 -12.73
CA LEU A 784 -8.01 -41.52 -11.83
C LEU A 784 -8.06 -42.90 -12.47
N SER A 785 -8.33 -42.99 -13.78
CA SER A 785 -8.32 -44.27 -14.49
C SER A 785 -6.95 -44.95 -14.43
N LEU A 786 -5.87 -44.17 -14.58
CA LEU A 786 -4.50 -44.65 -14.47
C LEU A 786 -4.17 -45.07 -13.04
N ALA A 787 -4.57 -44.26 -12.06
CA ALA A 787 -4.29 -44.52 -10.64
C ALA A 787 -5.03 -45.75 -10.08
N LEU A 788 -6.25 -46.02 -10.54
CA LEU A 788 -7.00 -47.22 -10.16
C LEU A 788 -6.45 -48.47 -10.87
N SER A 789 -6.13 -48.34 -12.17
CA SER A 789 -5.54 -49.45 -12.94
C SER A 789 -4.22 -49.91 -12.34
N SER A 790 -3.35 -48.96 -11.93
CA SER A 790 -2.08 -49.30 -11.26
C SER A 790 -2.23 -49.94 -9.88
N ARG A 791 -3.43 -49.87 -9.28
CA ARG A 791 -3.79 -50.50 -8.01
C ARG A 791 -4.58 -51.80 -8.20
N GLY A 792 -4.62 -52.32 -9.42
CA GLY A 792 -5.17 -53.63 -9.75
C GLY A 792 -6.68 -53.66 -9.97
N SER A 793 -7.34 -52.52 -10.17
CA SER A 793 -8.74 -52.48 -10.61
C SER A 793 -8.83 -52.62 -12.14
N THR A 794 -9.89 -53.28 -12.63
CA THR A 794 -10.27 -53.22 -14.04
C THR A 794 -11.09 -51.96 -14.26
N VAL A 795 -10.57 -51.00 -15.02
CA VAL A 795 -11.22 -49.69 -15.18
C VAL A 795 -11.89 -49.58 -16.56
N THR A 796 -13.18 -49.23 -16.57
CA THR A 796 -13.91 -48.81 -17.76
C THR A 796 -14.18 -47.31 -17.66
N MET A 797 -13.65 -46.52 -18.58
CA MET A 797 -13.91 -45.08 -18.64
C MET A 797 -14.97 -44.78 -19.69
N CYS A 798 -16.07 -44.16 -19.26
CA CYS A 798 -17.19 -43.75 -20.08
C CYS A 798 -17.18 -42.22 -20.24
N THR A 799 -17.59 -41.76 -21.42
CA THR A 799 -17.99 -40.36 -21.65
C THR A 799 -19.51 -40.28 -21.76
N VAL A 800 -20.07 -39.07 -21.75
CA VAL A 800 -21.51 -38.87 -21.98
C VAL A 800 -21.99 -39.34 -23.36
N GLN A 801 -21.07 -39.62 -24.30
CA GLN A 801 -21.35 -40.17 -25.63
C GLN A 801 -21.19 -41.71 -25.70
N THR A 802 -20.79 -42.35 -24.61
CA THR A 802 -20.63 -43.82 -24.60
C THR A 802 -22.00 -44.47 -24.73
N ASN A 803 -22.14 -45.41 -25.68
CA ASN A 803 -23.36 -46.18 -25.83
C ASN A 803 -23.53 -47.10 -24.60
N ASP A 804 -24.75 -47.12 -24.05
CA ASP A 804 -25.13 -48.00 -22.94
C ASP A 804 -24.24 -47.83 -21.69
N ILE A 805 -24.16 -46.60 -21.17
CA ILE A 805 -23.50 -46.29 -19.88
C ILE A 805 -24.13 -47.12 -18.76
N GLN A 806 -25.44 -47.35 -18.82
CA GLN A 806 -26.20 -48.14 -17.84
C GLN A 806 -25.57 -49.52 -17.63
N ALA A 807 -25.38 -50.32 -18.69
CA ALA A 807 -24.81 -51.66 -18.55
C ALA A 807 -23.40 -51.65 -17.93
N LYS A 808 -22.64 -50.56 -18.10
CA LYS A 808 -21.28 -50.43 -17.53
C LYS A 808 -21.31 -50.04 -16.06
N VAL A 809 -22.26 -49.19 -15.67
CA VAL A 809 -22.51 -48.84 -14.27
C VAL A 809 -23.06 -50.05 -13.50
N GLU A 810 -24.00 -50.81 -14.08
CA GLU A 810 -24.62 -52.00 -13.48
C GLU A 810 -23.63 -53.13 -13.22
N PHE A 811 -22.55 -53.20 -13.98
CA PHE A 811 -21.52 -54.22 -13.81
C PHE A 811 -20.43 -53.81 -12.80
N ALA A 812 -20.31 -52.53 -12.48
CA ALA A 812 -19.20 -52.00 -11.69
C ALA A 812 -19.38 -52.24 -10.18
N ASP A 813 -18.28 -52.60 -9.51
CA ASP A 813 -18.19 -52.64 -8.05
C ASP A 813 -17.85 -51.26 -7.46
N LEU A 814 -17.26 -50.38 -8.27
CA LEU A 814 -16.92 -49.00 -7.95
C LEU A 814 -17.37 -48.08 -9.09
N VAL A 815 -18.31 -47.19 -8.82
CA VAL A 815 -18.79 -46.18 -9.76
C VAL A 815 -18.22 -44.83 -9.37
N ILE A 816 -17.60 -44.13 -10.32
CA ILE A 816 -17.08 -42.77 -10.10
C ILE A 816 -17.71 -41.84 -11.12
N ALA A 817 -18.53 -40.91 -10.66
CA ALA A 817 -19.22 -39.95 -11.51
C ALA A 817 -18.49 -38.59 -11.46
N CYS A 818 -17.97 -38.14 -12.59
CA CYS A 818 -17.20 -36.88 -12.71
C CYS A 818 -17.30 -36.28 -14.13
N ALA A 819 -18.44 -36.45 -14.79
CA ALA A 819 -18.77 -35.91 -16.10
C ALA A 819 -19.21 -34.44 -16.05
N GLY A 820 -19.70 -33.95 -14.91
CA GLY A 820 -20.25 -32.59 -14.76
C GLY A 820 -21.60 -32.43 -15.46
N VAL A 821 -22.42 -33.48 -15.45
CA VAL A 821 -23.76 -33.52 -16.03
C VAL A 821 -24.72 -34.07 -14.99
N ALA A 822 -25.59 -33.20 -14.47
CA ALA A 822 -26.55 -33.55 -13.43
C ALA A 822 -27.33 -34.82 -13.76
N HIS A 823 -27.32 -35.77 -12.82
CA HIS A 823 -28.11 -37.01 -12.88
C HIS A 823 -27.87 -37.87 -14.14
N VAL A 824 -26.66 -37.81 -14.70
CA VAL A 824 -26.23 -38.67 -15.81
C VAL A 824 -26.15 -40.15 -15.40
N VAL A 825 -25.88 -40.44 -14.13
CA VAL A 825 -25.98 -41.79 -13.56
C VAL A 825 -27.28 -41.90 -12.78
N LYS A 826 -28.15 -42.84 -13.16
CA LYS A 826 -29.41 -43.10 -12.44
C LYS A 826 -29.19 -44.02 -11.24
N ALA A 827 -30.01 -43.83 -10.22
CA ALA A 827 -29.88 -44.53 -8.95
C ALA A 827 -30.10 -46.05 -9.08
N ASP A 828 -30.98 -46.46 -9.98
CA ASP A 828 -31.35 -47.85 -10.25
C ASP A 828 -30.29 -48.64 -11.05
N TRP A 829 -29.40 -47.94 -11.76
CA TRP A 829 -28.26 -48.53 -12.47
C TRP A 829 -27.19 -49.04 -11.51
N ILE A 830 -27.17 -48.57 -10.26
CA ILE A 830 -26.11 -48.92 -9.31
C ILE A 830 -26.31 -50.36 -8.84
N LYS A 831 -25.29 -51.20 -9.05
CA LYS A 831 -25.24 -52.57 -8.54
C LYS A 831 -25.41 -52.56 -7.01
N PRO A 832 -26.32 -53.38 -6.43
CA PRO A 832 -26.45 -53.48 -4.99
C PRO A 832 -25.11 -53.82 -4.32
N GLY A 833 -24.73 -53.04 -3.31
CA GLY A 833 -23.45 -53.14 -2.62
C GLY A 833 -22.27 -52.45 -3.31
N ALA A 834 -22.46 -51.80 -4.46
CA ALA A 834 -21.40 -51.04 -5.12
C ALA A 834 -21.04 -49.78 -4.34
N ILE A 835 -19.81 -49.31 -4.54
CA ILE A 835 -19.29 -48.07 -3.95
C ILE A 835 -19.47 -46.97 -4.99
N VAL A 836 -20.02 -45.81 -4.58
CA VAL A 836 -20.29 -44.71 -5.50
C VAL A 836 -19.62 -43.42 -5.04
N ILE A 837 -18.73 -42.89 -5.87
CA ILE A 837 -18.06 -41.62 -5.64
C ILE A 837 -18.59 -40.59 -6.64
N ASP A 838 -19.49 -39.71 -6.20
CA ASP A 838 -19.94 -38.56 -6.97
C ASP A 838 -19.02 -37.35 -6.72
N ALA A 839 -18.23 -37.01 -7.75
CA ALA A 839 -17.31 -35.87 -7.78
C ALA A 839 -17.73 -34.82 -8.83
N GLY A 840 -18.76 -35.11 -9.63
CA GLY A 840 -19.28 -34.19 -10.63
C GLY A 840 -20.19 -33.15 -10.01
N ILE A 841 -20.10 -31.92 -10.51
CA ILE A 841 -20.96 -30.83 -10.07
C ILE A 841 -21.65 -30.18 -11.27
N THR A 842 -22.93 -29.91 -11.13
CA THR A 842 -23.70 -29.05 -12.03
C THR A 842 -24.34 -27.94 -11.21
N VAL A 843 -24.06 -26.69 -11.56
CA VAL A 843 -24.59 -25.52 -10.89
C VAL A 843 -25.77 -24.99 -11.70
N LEU A 844 -26.95 -24.98 -11.09
CA LEU A 844 -28.16 -24.38 -11.65
C LEU A 844 -28.43 -23.05 -10.93
N GLU A 845 -28.65 -21.99 -11.70
CA GLU A 845 -29.05 -20.68 -11.17
C GLU A 845 -30.49 -20.40 -11.55
N ASP A 846 -31.34 -20.13 -10.55
CA ASP A 846 -32.69 -19.65 -10.78
C ASP A 846 -32.63 -18.18 -11.22
N VAL A 847 -32.91 -17.94 -12.49
CA VAL A 847 -32.84 -16.61 -13.12
C VAL A 847 -33.80 -15.61 -12.48
N ALA A 848 -34.90 -16.06 -11.86
CA ALA A 848 -35.88 -15.20 -11.22
C ALA A 848 -35.54 -14.86 -9.76
N THR A 849 -34.92 -15.80 -9.04
CA THR A 849 -34.64 -15.62 -7.59
C THR A 849 -33.16 -15.44 -7.24
N GLY A 850 -32.25 -15.63 -8.20
CA GLY A 850 -30.81 -15.63 -8.00
C GLY A 850 -30.31 -16.77 -7.11
N LYS A 851 -31.15 -17.77 -6.81
CA LYS A 851 -30.77 -18.90 -5.96
C LYS A 851 -29.99 -19.93 -6.76
N ILE A 852 -28.85 -20.34 -6.21
CA ILE A 852 -27.98 -21.35 -6.79
C ILE A 852 -28.28 -22.71 -6.16
N LYS A 853 -28.54 -23.73 -7.00
CA LYS A 853 -28.69 -25.14 -6.63
C LYS A 853 -27.54 -25.94 -7.24
N ILE A 854 -26.84 -26.71 -6.42
CA ILE A 854 -25.77 -27.61 -6.86
C ILE A 854 -26.33 -29.02 -6.91
N LEU A 855 -26.14 -29.69 -8.05
CA LEU A 855 -26.54 -31.07 -8.29
C LEU A 855 -25.31 -31.92 -8.61
N GLY A 856 -25.31 -33.17 -8.15
CA GLY A 856 -24.33 -34.18 -8.52
C GLY A 856 -24.63 -34.86 -9.84
N ASP A 857 -23.65 -35.60 -10.34
CA ASP A 857 -23.80 -36.41 -11.55
C ASP A 857 -24.66 -37.65 -11.30
N VAL A 858 -24.79 -38.09 -10.04
CA VAL A 858 -25.64 -39.20 -9.65
C VAL A 858 -27.01 -38.70 -9.15
N GLU A 859 -28.07 -39.39 -9.56
CA GLU A 859 -29.42 -39.11 -9.08
C GLU A 859 -29.58 -39.50 -7.60
N GLN A 860 -29.94 -38.52 -6.76
CA GLN A 860 -30.02 -38.67 -5.30
C GLN A 860 -31.44 -39.06 -4.85
N THR A 861 -31.92 -40.26 -5.22
CA THR A 861 -33.21 -40.81 -4.75
C THR A 861 -33.03 -41.71 -3.52
N ASP A 862 -34.10 -42.12 -2.84
CA ASP A 862 -34.01 -43.12 -1.76
C ASP A 862 -33.35 -44.43 -2.23
N THR A 863 -33.59 -44.81 -3.49
CA THR A 863 -32.96 -45.97 -4.14
C THR A 863 -31.44 -45.86 -4.18
N PHE A 864 -30.90 -44.65 -4.36
CA PHE A 864 -29.45 -44.40 -4.39
C PHE A 864 -28.80 -44.77 -3.06
N TRP A 865 -29.39 -44.30 -1.97
CA TRP A 865 -28.91 -44.52 -0.61
C TRP A 865 -29.06 -45.97 -0.14
N GLN A 866 -30.04 -46.70 -0.70
CA GLN A 866 -30.29 -48.11 -0.36
C GLN A 866 -29.37 -49.08 -1.11
N ARG A 867 -28.97 -48.76 -2.36
CA ARG A 867 -28.19 -49.68 -3.20
C ARG A 867 -26.69 -49.56 -3.00
N ALA A 868 -26.17 -48.35 -2.78
CA ALA A 868 -24.74 -48.16 -2.58
C ALA A 868 -24.29 -48.57 -1.17
N SER A 869 -23.17 -49.30 -1.05
CA SER A 869 -22.58 -49.65 0.25
C SER A 869 -21.80 -48.50 0.88
N LEU A 870 -21.20 -47.65 0.05
CA LEU A 870 -20.52 -46.42 0.42
C LEU A 870 -20.78 -45.37 -0.65
N VAL A 871 -21.01 -44.12 -0.22
CA VAL A 871 -21.43 -43.05 -1.12
C VAL A 871 -20.90 -41.69 -0.72
N THR A 872 -20.53 -40.86 -1.70
CA THR A 872 -20.23 -39.44 -1.49
C THR A 872 -21.33 -38.57 -2.11
N PRO A 873 -22.19 -37.89 -1.33
CA PRO A 873 -23.22 -37.04 -1.89
C PRO A 873 -22.67 -35.74 -2.47
N VAL A 874 -23.40 -35.15 -3.40
CA VAL A 874 -23.17 -33.78 -3.86
C VAL A 874 -24.42 -32.94 -3.57
N PRO A 875 -24.28 -31.84 -2.82
CA PRO A 875 -23.06 -31.32 -2.17
C PRO A 875 -22.65 -32.10 -0.90
N GLY A 876 -21.36 -32.01 -0.52
CA GLY A 876 -20.88 -32.45 0.81
C GLY A 876 -19.90 -33.63 0.84
N GLY A 877 -19.66 -34.31 -0.28
CA GLY A 877 -18.81 -35.50 -0.39
C GLY A 877 -17.34 -35.21 -0.74
N VAL A 878 -16.98 -35.31 -2.02
CA VAL A 878 -15.57 -35.24 -2.47
C VAL A 878 -14.95 -33.85 -2.30
N GLY A 879 -15.73 -32.77 -2.48
CA GLY A 879 -15.23 -31.39 -2.46
C GLY A 879 -14.41 -31.01 -1.21
N PRO A 880 -14.90 -31.23 0.03
CA PRO A 880 -14.12 -30.99 1.24
C PRO A 880 -12.80 -31.75 1.30
N ILE A 881 -12.75 -32.98 0.76
CA ILE A 881 -11.54 -33.80 0.71
C ILE A 881 -10.57 -33.27 -0.34
N THR A 882 -11.06 -32.80 -1.49
CA THR A 882 -10.22 -32.11 -2.50
C THR A 882 -9.46 -30.94 -1.88
N VAL A 883 -10.14 -30.11 -1.06
CA VAL A 883 -9.49 -29.00 -0.35
C VAL A 883 -8.44 -29.51 0.65
N ALA A 884 -8.71 -30.60 1.36
CA ALA A 884 -7.72 -31.19 2.26
C ALA A 884 -6.48 -31.70 1.50
N MET A 885 -6.66 -32.33 0.34
CA MET A 885 -5.56 -32.83 -0.48
C MET A 885 -4.72 -31.70 -1.09
N LEU A 886 -5.33 -30.57 -1.41
CA LEU A 886 -4.64 -29.36 -1.83
C LEU A 886 -3.66 -28.85 -0.76
N LEU A 887 -4.10 -28.83 0.49
CA LEU A 887 -3.26 -28.48 1.63
C LEU A 887 -2.13 -29.51 1.83
N GLN A 888 -2.43 -30.79 1.61
CA GLN A 888 -1.44 -31.86 1.70
C GLN A 888 -0.37 -31.74 0.61
N ASN A 889 -0.76 -31.51 -0.66
CA ASN A 889 0.17 -31.25 -1.76
C ASN A 889 1.02 -30.00 -1.48
N THR A 890 0.43 -28.95 -0.90
CA THR A 890 1.16 -27.76 -0.46
C THR A 890 2.24 -28.08 0.58
N LEU A 891 1.90 -28.92 1.57
CA LEU A 891 2.85 -29.35 2.58
C LEU A 891 3.97 -30.20 1.97
N ASP A 892 3.63 -31.11 1.07
CA ASP A 892 4.59 -31.97 0.40
C ASP A 892 5.56 -31.12 -0.46
N ALA A 893 5.05 -30.10 -1.18
CA ALA A 893 5.85 -29.13 -1.92
C ALA A 893 6.84 -28.36 -1.04
N TYR A 894 6.39 -27.96 0.16
CA TYR A 894 7.25 -27.30 1.13
C TYR A 894 8.43 -28.19 1.55
N LYS A 895 8.15 -29.44 1.92
CA LYS A 895 9.17 -30.39 2.40
C LYS A 895 10.26 -30.64 1.35
N VAL A 896 9.86 -30.82 0.09
CA VAL A 896 10.79 -30.96 -1.04
C VAL A 896 11.69 -29.74 -1.16
N ARG A 897 11.12 -28.53 -1.11
CA ARG A 897 11.87 -27.28 -1.25
C ARG A 897 12.89 -27.06 -0.13
N VAL A 898 12.51 -27.33 1.12
CA VAL A 898 13.43 -27.22 2.26
C VAL A 898 14.58 -28.22 2.14
N THR A 899 14.27 -29.45 1.74
CA THR A 899 15.28 -30.49 1.54
C THR A 899 16.29 -30.06 0.47
N LYS A 900 15.82 -29.49 -0.65
CA LYS A 900 16.67 -28.95 -1.72
C LYS A 900 17.54 -27.80 -1.24
N GLN A 901 16.99 -26.85 -0.48
CA GLN A 901 17.75 -25.73 0.10
C GLN A 901 18.82 -26.19 1.10
N ILE A 902 18.52 -27.21 1.91
CA ILE A 902 19.49 -27.79 2.86
C ILE A 902 20.62 -28.51 2.11
N LEU A 903 20.31 -29.22 1.02
CA LEU A 903 21.30 -29.89 0.18
C LEU A 903 22.18 -28.87 -0.59
N GLU A 904 21.59 -27.80 -1.12
CA GLU A 904 22.30 -26.71 -1.79
C GLU A 904 23.21 -25.94 -0.81
N ALA A 905 22.75 -25.68 0.41
CA ALA A 905 23.54 -25.03 1.46
C ALA A 905 24.64 -25.91 2.06
N LYS A 906 24.61 -27.24 1.85
CA LYS A 906 25.71 -28.15 2.20
C LYS A 906 26.77 -28.28 1.10
N ASN A 907 26.43 -27.89 -0.13
CA ASN A 907 27.32 -27.92 -1.29
C ASN A 907 27.98 -26.54 -1.58
N GLN A 908 27.55 -25.46 -0.91
CA GLN A 908 28.18 -24.12 -0.90
C GLN A 908 29.03 -23.95 0.36
#